data_AF-A3W199-F1
#
_entry.id   AF-A3W199-F1
#
_cell.length_a   1.000
_cell.length_b   1.000
_cell.length_c   1.000
_cell.angle_alpha   90.00
_cell.angle_beta   90.00
_cell.angle_gamma   90.00
#
_symmetry.space_group_name_H-M   'P 1'
#
loop_
_entity.id
_entity.type
_entity.pdbx_description
1 polymer ?
#
loop_
_entity_poly.entity_id
_entity_poly.type
_entity_poly.pdbx_seq_one_letter_code
_entity_poly.pdbx_strand_id
1 'polypeptide(L)'
;MKMFRKSIRLAAVMALPASVMVGGAPAWAQTPFDLNMFCNVSGHANGGQQRRVPFETRTTVGNATTLLTADGDAVFPEGDSFGTNPPNMLPTIYENAKTCRGNEIPNTLPSTPENPYNLHDDPVIRELDKTSPTDDLDWIMDRIEAMSEPQQICRNFRGTEHCYSYPRRVNPGEMRTLARRAVDIIEGNELQGRFSEREYEGFPLLHYLGGLKTKVVDPETKSVTVNQLWYDTHIESDAAYIDPIAVTDEEWTIKYVVKILNRGHEDFAPYAMFFDDWTELNLTDLGGPDLTAGGTAFPRVPNIGMDQTFFPMQEGLEYTLNMKMPPARFWNLSYHWGWRQHPPRVQVTENMRVPLRNGALRNTAESGVFGENPRASEEAKLAAIGMIGDTAPAKRMWQMFREMGGMTINSTNKHFGGGLNGSIIQAQMHLIRQAFDDWRNRGRLPTGYEMDPDADVTVLFLNNTIYGQLKGHNGDANVIMDDGVWDKRGDKVNIQLLNGDYYVHAYVLVDFGGLRGWENTFHNTLPSGGAGPLFTFGRNYFWIHVAGGGPIPVPPAARPEGAPNSPINDQSWQVANGNGVVPSNFEFAWGGMQQEMNDYVNVDGIGEHHLEVEFSYEPSRRLRMYQFDALHHDTAVWSVH
;
A
#
# COMPACT_ATOMS: atom_id res chain seq x y z
N MET A 1 80.35 -15.69 -15.50
CA MET A 1 80.12 -17.15 -15.58
C MET A 1 78.66 -17.40 -15.26
N LYS A 2 77.86 -17.79 -16.28
CA LYS A 2 76.62 -18.61 -16.28
C LYS A 2 75.60 -18.41 -15.13
N MET A 3 74.28 -18.30 -15.31
CA MET A 3 73.32 -18.55 -16.39
C MET A 3 71.90 -18.26 -15.82
N PHE A 4 70.94 -17.81 -16.66
CA PHE A 4 69.51 -18.21 -16.75
C PHE A 4 68.71 -18.50 -15.44
N ARG A 5 67.47 -18.01 -15.20
CA ARG A 5 66.28 -17.94 -16.07
C ARG A 5 65.12 -17.21 -15.36
N LYS A 6 64.22 -16.62 -16.17
CA LYS A 6 62.73 -16.51 -16.11
C LYS A 6 62.05 -17.12 -14.86
N SER A 7 61.00 -16.55 -14.25
CA SER A 7 59.64 -16.42 -14.81
C SER A 7 58.60 -15.96 -13.76
N ILE A 8 57.44 -15.49 -14.25
CA ILE A 8 56.10 -15.38 -13.60
C ILE A 8 55.82 -14.13 -12.74
N ARG A 9 55.10 -13.18 -13.34
CA ARG A 9 54.19 -12.25 -12.65
C ARG A 9 52.77 -12.82 -12.78
N LEU A 10 52.21 -13.33 -11.69
CA LEU A 10 50.77 -13.49 -11.47
C LEU A 10 50.53 -13.72 -9.97
N ALA A 11 49.38 -13.24 -9.49
CA ALA A 11 48.79 -13.49 -8.16
C ALA A 11 49.40 -12.74 -6.96
N ALA A 12 48.83 -11.56 -6.68
CA ALA A 12 48.72 -11.04 -5.33
C ALA A 12 47.22 -10.99 -4.96
N VAL A 13 46.63 -12.17 -4.76
CA VAL A 13 45.40 -12.34 -3.98
C VAL A 13 45.88 -12.52 -2.54
N MET A 14 45.80 -11.44 -1.76
CA MET A 14 46.15 -11.47 -0.33
C MET A 14 44.88 -11.69 0.49
N ALA A 15 44.75 -12.93 0.95
CA ALA A 15 44.31 -13.34 2.29
C ALA A 15 43.04 -12.70 2.88
N LEU A 16 41.91 -13.39 2.68
CA LEU A 16 40.80 -13.44 3.63
C LEU A 16 41.22 -14.22 4.89
N PRO A 17 40.78 -13.84 6.10
CA PRO A 17 40.94 -14.68 7.27
C PRO A 17 39.93 -15.82 7.22
N ALA A 18 40.46 -17.05 7.24
CA ALA A 18 39.70 -18.26 7.49
C ALA A 18 39.32 -18.36 8.97
N SER A 19 38.02 -18.28 9.28
CA SER A 19 37.45 -18.80 10.52
C SER A 19 36.24 -19.65 10.17
N VAL A 20 36.32 -20.93 10.55
CA VAL A 20 35.48 -22.05 10.08
C VAL A 20 34.79 -22.69 11.28
N MET A 21 33.51 -23.07 11.09
CA MET A 21 32.66 -24.02 11.84
C MET A 21 32.18 -23.54 13.22
N VAL A 22 30.87 -23.43 13.51
CA VAL A 22 29.86 -24.51 13.66
C VAL A 22 28.43 -23.94 13.45
N GLY A 23 27.55 -24.67 12.73
CA GLY A 23 26.12 -24.36 12.57
C GLY A 23 25.78 -23.72 11.22
N GLY A 24 25.42 -24.54 10.23
CA GLY A 24 25.26 -24.14 8.84
C GLY A 24 24.08 -23.20 8.59
N ALA A 25 24.39 -21.96 8.23
CA ALA A 25 23.58 -21.14 7.34
C ALA A 25 24.25 -21.16 5.95
N PRO A 26 23.50 -21.31 4.84
CA PRO A 26 24.10 -21.32 3.50
C PRO A 26 24.61 -19.91 3.17
N ALA A 27 25.94 -19.79 3.06
CA ALA A 27 26.69 -18.59 2.71
C ALA A 27 26.55 -18.16 1.22
N TRP A 28 25.36 -18.33 0.62
CA TRP A 28 25.10 -18.02 -0.79
C TRP A 28 24.04 -16.92 -1.02
N ALA A 29 23.45 -16.37 0.05
CA ALA A 29 22.90 -15.01 0.00
C ALA A 29 24.07 -14.01 -0.03
N GLN A 30 24.83 -13.99 -1.13
CA GLN A 30 25.89 -13.01 -1.32
C GLN A 30 25.27 -11.61 -1.26
N THR A 31 25.66 -10.88 -0.23
CA THR A 31 25.25 -9.49 0.01
C THR A 31 25.42 -8.65 -1.25
N PRO A 32 24.48 -7.73 -1.58
CA PRO A 32 24.58 -6.82 -2.72
C PRO A 32 25.86 -5.97 -2.80
N PHE A 33 26.69 -5.95 -1.75
CA PHE A 33 28.02 -5.32 -1.74
C PHE A 33 28.95 -5.82 -2.83
N ASP A 34 28.92 -7.12 -3.12
CA ASP A 34 29.77 -7.70 -4.17
C ASP A 34 29.31 -7.24 -5.56
N LEU A 35 28.09 -6.74 -5.73
CA LEU A 35 27.62 -6.23 -7.02
C LEU A 35 28.19 -4.85 -7.34
N ASN A 36 28.51 -4.03 -6.34
CA ASN A 36 29.01 -2.67 -6.57
C ASN A 36 30.31 -2.65 -7.38
N MET A 37 31.17 -3.66 -7.26
CA MET A 37 32.43 -3.72 -8.01
C MET A 37 32.24 -4.09 -9.49
N PHE A 38 31.08 -4.65 -9.84
CA PHE A 38 30.75 -5.10 -11.19
C PHE A 38 29.74 -4.18 -11.89
N CYS A 39 28.89 -3.50 -11.12
CA CYS A 39 28.00 -2.48 -11.64
C CYS A 39 28.77 -1.18 -11.93
N ASN A 40 28.26 -0.41 -12.89
CA ASN A 40 28.73 0.93 -13.23
C ASN A 40 28.30 1.94 -12.14
N VAL A 41 28.91 1.80 -10.97
CA VAL A 41 28.79 2.72 -9.84
C VAL A 41 29.80 3.84 -10.03
N SER A 42 29.59 4.67 -11.06
CA SER A 42 30.43 5.85 -11.33
C SER A 42 30.04 7.08 -10.48
N GLY A 43 29.06 6.90 -9.57
CA GLY A 43 28.44 7.96 -8.78
C GLY A 43 27.39 8.74 -9.59
N HIS A 44 26.35 9.20 -8.90
CA HIS A 44 25.22 9.89 -9.53
C HIS A 44 25.62 11.14 -10.32
N ALA A 45 26.65 11.87 -9.88
CA ALA A 45 27.16 13.06 -10.56
C ALA A 45 27.68 12.79 -12.00
N ASN A 46 27.97 11.54 -12.36
CA ASN A 46 28.36 11.13 -13.71
C ASN A 46 27.21 10.40 -14.45
N GLY A 47 25.97 10.55 -13.98
CA GLY A 47 24.81 9.81 -14.46
C GLY A 47 24.86 8.31 -14.18
N GLY A 48 25.70 7.88 -13.23
CA GLY A 48 25.86 6.48 -12.82
C GLY A 48 24.88 6.04 -11.74
N GLN A 49 24.85 4.74 -11.43
CA GLN A 49 24.05 4.23 -10.33
C GLN A 49 24.61 4.66 -8.96
N GLN A 50 23.73 4.82 -7.98
CA GLN A 50 24.12 4.92 -6.57
C GLN A 50 24.57 3.58 -6.01
N ARG A 51 25.56 3.62 -5.11
CA ARG A 51 26.07 2.44 -4.40
C ARG A 51 24.89 1.65 -3.80
N ARG A 52 24.90 0.34 -3.99
CA ARG A 52 24.01 -0.60 -3.31
C ARG A 52 24.53 -0.90 -1.91
N VAL A 53 23.62 -1.05 -0.99
CA VAL A 53 23.86 -1.38 0.42
C VAL A 53 23.43 -2.84 0.63
N PRO A 54 23.75 -3.50 1.74
CA PRO A 54 23.20 -4.82 2.00
C PRO A 54 21.73 -4.69 2.39
N PHE A 55 21.06 -5.83 2.50
CA PHE A 55 19.78 -5.87 3.19
C PHE A 55 19.96 -5.70 4.70
N GLU A 56 18.85 -5.63 5.42
CA GLU A 56 18.85 -5.55 6.87
C GLU A 56 19.45 -6.78 7.55
N THR A 57 19.98 -6.58 8.75
CA THR A 57 20.17 -7.67 9.71
C THR A 57 19.01 -7.65 10.69
N ARG A 58 18.45 -8.83 10.98
CA ARG A 58 17.29 -8.94 11.86
C ARG A 58 17.28 -10.24 12.65
N THR A 59 16.66 -10.19 13.82
CA THR A 59 16.45 -11.34 14.72
C THR A 59 14.98 -11.39 15.10
N THR A 60 14.36 -12.57 14.97
CA THR A 60 12.96 -12.80 15.36
C THR A 60 12.91 -13.79 16.52
N VAL A 61 12.20 -13.43 17.60
CA VAL A 61 11.95 -14.27 18.76
C VAL A 61 10.47 -14.21 19.09
N GLY A 62 9.74 -15.31 18.91
CA GLY A 62 8.29 -15.31 19.09
C GLY A 62 7.62 -14.35 18.12
N ASN A 63 6.79 -13.43 18.64
CA ASN A 63 6.06 -12.42 17.85
C ASN A 63 6.81 -11.08 17.77
N ALA A 64 8.10 -11.04 18.10
CA ALA A 64 8.90 -9.83 18.05
C ALA A 64 10.08 -9.97 17.09
N THR A 65 10.31 -8.94 16.29
CA THR A 65 11.48 -8.82 15.41
C THR A 65 12.23 -7.53 15.74
N THR A 66 13.55 -7.62 15.87
CA THR A 66 14.44 -6.46 15.90
C THR A 66 15.24 -6.42 14.60
N LEU A 67 15.30 -5.26 13.94
CA LEU A 67 16.03 -5.08 12.69
C LEU A 67 16.91 -3.83 12.69
N LEU A 68 18.09 -3.97 12.09
CA LEU A 68 19.00 -2.88 11.75
C LEU A 68 18.99 -2.71 10.23
N THR A 69 18.56 -1.55 9.75
CA THR A 69 18.47 -1.32 8.31
C THR A 69 19.85 -1.41 7.67
N ALA A 70 19.92 -2.01 6.47
CA ALA A 70 21.14 -2.07 5.66
C ALA A 70 22.41 -2.54 6.43
N ASP A 71 22.23 -3.40 7.43
CA ASP A 71 23.30 -3.92 8.29
C ASP A 71 24.23 -2.82 8.85
N GLY A 72 23.66 -1.65 9.13
CA GLY A 72 24.41 -0.51 9.64
C GLY A 72 25.24 0.25 8.58
N ASP A 73 25.24 -0.18 7.31
CA ASP A 73 25.89 0.55 6.22
C ASP A 73 25.12 1.84 5.92
N ALA A 74 25.90 2.87 5.60
CA ALA A 74 25.39 4.18 5.23
C ALA A 74 26.18 4.73 4.05
N VAL A 75 25.49 5.28 3.05
CA VAL A 75 26.12 5.83 1.85
C VAL A 75 26.61 7.26 2.07
N PHE A 76 25.89 8.04 2.87
CA PHE A 76 26.16 9.46 3.10
C PHE A 76 26.76 9.71 4.49
N PRO A 77 27.55 10.79 4.65
CA PRO A 77 27.95 11.25 5.98
C PRO A 77 26.72 11.66 6.80
N GLU A 78 26.82 11.50 8.12
CA GLU A 78 25.81 11.97 9.06
C GLU A 78 25.61 13.49 8.93
N GLY A 79 24.36 13.95 8.98
CA GLY A 79 24.01 15.35 8.82
C GLY A 79 22.51 15.60 8.89
N ASP A 80 22.13 16.87 8.87
CA ASP A 80 20.72 17.28 8.93
C ASP A 80 20.03 17.10 7.58
N SER A 81 19.28 16.00 7.44
CA SER A 81 18.49 15.70 6.23
C SER A 81 17.27 16.62 6.04
N PHE A 82 16.88 17.38 7.07
CA PHE A 82 15.73 18.30 7.03
C PHE A 82 16.17 19.76 6.78
N GLY A 83 17.47 20.03 6.93
CA GLY A 83 18.10 21.32 6.70
C GLY A 83 18.08 21.79 5.24
N THR A 84 18.73 22.92 4.98
CA THR A 84 18.80 23.52 3.63
C THR A 84 19.72 22.77 2.68
N ASN A 85 20.64 21.96 3.20
CA ASN A 85 21.61 21.18 2.42
C ASN A 85 21.68 19.73 2.94
N PRO A 86 20.64 18.91 2.71
CA PRO A 86 20.63 17.51 3.13
C PRO A 86 21.83 16.74 2.55
N PRO A 87 22.52 15.89 3.34
CA PRO A 87 23.68 15.13 2.85
C PRO A 87 23.30 14.08 1.78
N ASN A 88 22.06 13.61 1.80
CA ASN A 88 21.48 12.63 0.88
C ASN A 88 20.73 13.27 -0.31
N MET A 89 20.77 14.60 -0.46
CA MET A 89 20.26 15.29 -1.65
C MET A 89 21.29 15.20 -2.79
N LEU A 90 20.88 14.58 -3.89
CA LEU A 90 21.69 14.39 -5.09
C LEU A 90 21.52 15.56 -6.07
N PRO A 91 22.57 15.92 -6.82
CA PRO A 91 22.45 16.87 -7.93
C PRO A 91 21.41 16.38 -8.96
N THR A 92 20.54 17.26 -9.43
CA THR A 92 19.57 16.91 -10.46
C THR A 92 20.25 16.62 -11.80
N ILE A 93 19.93 15.48 -12.42
CA ILE A 93 20.35 15.16 -13.78
C ILE A 93 19.12 15.01 -14.69
N TYR A 94 19.18 15.60 -15.89
CA TYR A 94 18.09 15.57 -16.87
C TYR A 94 18.33 14.46 -17.92
N GLU A 95 18.58 13.25 -17.42
CA GLU A 95 18.82 12.04 -18.22
C GLU A 95 18.00 10.88 -17.67
N ASN A 96 17.68 9.91 -18.53
CA ASN A 96 17.11 8.63 -18.10
C ASN A 96 18.10 7.89 -17.17
N ALA A 97 17.54 7.12 -16.24
CA ALA A 97 18.30 6.27 -15.34
C ALA A 97 18.99 5.14 -16.09
N LYS A 98 19.98 4.52 -15.42
CA LYS A 98 20.80 3.46 -16.02
C LYS A 98 20.75 2.16 -15.22
N THR A 99 20.94 1.05 -15.92
CA THR A 99 21.07 -0.30 -15.35
C THR A 99 22.42 -0.51 -14.68
N CYS A 100 22.61 -1.66 -14.02
CA CYS A 100 23.90 -2.08 -13.44
C CYS A 100 25.02 -2.00 -14.48
N ARG A 101 24.76 -2.33 -15.76
CA ARG A 101 25.77 -2.24 -16.82
C ARG A 101 25.92 -0.85 -17.44
N GLY A 102 25.11 0.11 -17.02
CA GLY A 102 25.12 1.47 -17.56
C GLY A 102 24.26 1.66 -18.81
N ASN A 103 23.41 0.70 -19.15
CA ASN A 103 22.45 0.85 -20.24
C ASN A 103 21.29 1.74 -19.80
N GLU A 104 20.71 2.47 -20.73
CA GLU A 104 19.60 3.38 -20.45
C GLU A 104 18.31 2.62 -20.15
N ILE A 105 17.55 3.09 -19.16
CA ILE A 105 16.18 2.67 -18.88
C ILE A 105 15.26 3.76 -19.43
N PRO A 106 14.62 3.56 -20.61
CA PRO A 106 13.84 4.61 -21.26
C PRO A 106 12.64 5.04 -20.39
N ASN A 107 12.06 6.21 -20.66
CA ASN A 107 10.90 6.73 -19.93
C ASN A 107 11.13 6.84 -18.40
N THR A 108 12.34 7.20 -17.97
CA THR A 108 12.72 7.44 -16.56
C THR A 108 13.22 8.85 -16.28
N LEU A 109 12.85 9.78 -17.15
CA LEU A 109 13.06 11.23 -17.02
C LEU A 109 11.69 11.92 -16.97
N PRO A 110 11.15 12.24 -15.79
CA PRO A 110 9.80 12.75 -15.64
C PRO A 110 9.61 14.19 -16.13
N SER A 111 10.65 15.03 -16.04
CA SER A 111 10.59 16.44 -16.39
C SER A 111 11.95 16.99 -16.83
N THR A 112 11.91 18.06 -17.63
CA THR A 112 13.06 18.90 -18.01
C THR A 112 12.74 20.38 -17.76
N PRO A 113 13.72 21.29 -17.82
CA PRO A 113 13.45 22.72 -17.68
C PRO A 113 12.47 23.28 -18.72
N GLU A 114 12.45 22.69 -19.92
CA GLU A 114 11.57 23.10 -21.02
C GLU A 114 10.25 22.33 -21.07
N ASN A 115 10.18 21.13 -20.48
CA ASN A 115 8.99 20.28 -20.47
C ASN A 115 8.74 19.66 -19.08
N PRO A 116 7.81 20.22 -18.27
CA PRO A 116 7.53 19.71 -16.93
C PRO A 116 6.79 18.36 -16.91
N TYR A 117 6.22 17.92 -18.04
CA TYR A 117 5.39 16.71 -18.15
C TYR A 117 5.93 15.80 -19.26
N ASN A 118 7.13 15.25 -19.06
CA ASN A 118 7.84 14.56 -20.14
C ASN A 118 7.28 13.15 -20.46
N LEU A 119 6.58 12.54 -19.51
CA LEU A 119 6.11 11.15 -19.58
C LEU A 119 4.65 10.99 -19.97
N HIS A 120 3.92 12.06 -20.25
CA HIS A 120 2.57 11.99 -20.79
C HIS A 120 2.25 13.18 -21.68
N ASP A 121 1.25 13.01 -22.55
CA ASP A 121 0.71 14.10 -23.36
C ASP A 121 -0.27 14.94 -22.52
N ASP A 122 -0.76 16.06 -23.07
CA ASP A 122 -1.82 16.84 -22.42
C ASP A 122 -3.04 15.94 -22.11
N PRO A 123 -3.58 15.98 -20.88
CA PRO A 123 -4.65 15.09 -20.49
C PRO A 123 -5.97 15.46 -21.19
N VAL A 124 -6.78 14.45 -21.47
CA VAL A 124 -8.17 14.65 -21.93
C VAL A 124 -9.05 14.83 -20.71
N ILE A 125 -9.83 15.91 -20.67
CA ILE A 125 -10.64 16.32 -19.51
C ILE A 125 -12.13 16.25 -19.84
N ARG A 126 -12.93 15.73 -18.91
CA ARG A 126 -14.40 15.68 -18.99
C ARG A 126 -15.03 16.10 -17.66
N GLU A 127 -16.15 16.81 -17.70
CA GLU A 127 -16.96 17.11 -16.49
C GLU A 127 -17.72 15.87 -16.00
N LEU A 128 -17.88 15.75 -14.68
CA LEU A 128 -18.64 14.69 -14.02
C LEU A 128 -19.45 15.20 -12.83
N ASP A 129 -20.41 14.40 -12.36
CA ASP A 129 -21.07 14.61 -11.07
C ASP A 129 -20.12 14.20 -9.94
N LYS A 130 -19.68 15.18 -9.15
CA LYS A 130 -18.70 14.96 -8.09
C LYS A 130 -19.25 14.26 -6.85
N THR A 131 -20.51 13.87 -6.79
CA THR A 131 -21.07 13.22 -5.60
C THR A 131 -20.30 11.94 -5.26
N SER A 132 -19.79 11.84 -4.03
CA SER A 132 -18.98 10.69 -3.57
C SER A 132 -19.81 9.65 -2.79
N PRO A 133 -19.29 8.44 -2.55
CA PRO A 133 -19.94 7.45 -1.67
C PRO A 133 -20.23 8.03 -0.28
N THR A 134 -19.32 8.85 0.24
CA THR A 134 -19.48 9.54 1.53
C THR A 134 -20.70 10.46 1.53
N ASP A 135 -20.90 11.25 0.46
CA ASP A 135 -22.02 12.19 0.37
C ASP A 135 -23.37 11.45 0.36
N ASP A 136 -23.47 10.35 -0.39
CA ASP A 136 -24.71 9.59 -0.50
C ASP A 136 -24.98 8.71 0.73
N LEU A 137 -23.95 8.15 1.37
CA LEU A 137 -24.09 7.46 2.66
C LEU A 137 -24.53 8.44 3.76
N ASP A 138 -23.91 9.61 3.84
CA ASP A 138 -24.28 10.68 4.77
C ASP A 138 -25.75 11.06 4.61
N TRP A 139 -26.19 11.29 3.37
CA TRP A 139 -27.59 11.57 3.07
C TRP A 139 -28.54 10.44 3.49
N ILE A 140 -28.17 9.17 3.27
CA ILE A 140 -28.99 8.03 3.70
C ILE A 140 -29.12 8.00 5.23
N MET A 141 -28.01 8.20 5.94
CA MET A 141 -27.97 8.21 7.40
C MET A 141 -28.82 9.35 7.97
N ASP A 142 -28.66 10.58 7.46
CA ASP A 142 -29.49 11.74 7.80
C ASP A 142 -30.98 11.43 7.65
N ARG A 143 -31.34 10.75 6.55
CA ARG A 143 -32.74 10.41 6.28
C ARG A 143 -33.30 9.40 7.28
N ILE A 144 -32.51 8.41 7.69
CA ILE A 144 -32.89 7.41 8.69
C ILE A 144 -33.00 8.05 10.09
N GLU A 145 -32.08 8.96 10.42
CA GLU A 145 -32.10 9.72 11.68
C GLU A 145 -33.35 10.62 11.75
N ALA A 146 -33.60 11.42 10.73
CA ALA A 146 -34.76 12.33 10.67
C ALA A 146 -36.12 11.59 10.78
N MET A 147 -36.23 10.37 10.23
CA MET A 147 -37.48 9.59 10.36
C MET A 147 -37.64 8.93 11.75
N SER A 148 -36.55 8.80 12.51
CA SER A 148 -36.53 8.20 13.84
C SER A 148 -36.50 9.22 14.98
N GLU A 149 -36.33 10.51 14.67
CA GLU A 149 -36.37 11.62 15.63
C GLU A 149 -37.62 11.58 16.51
N PRO A 150 -37.47 11.70 17.85
CA PRO A 150 -38.59 11.75 18.77
C PRO A 150 -39.54 12.90 18.48
N GLN A 151 -40.83 12.66 18.62
CA GLN A 151 -41.82 13.72 18.56
C GLN A 151 -41.94 14.39 19.93
N GLN A 152 -41.62 15.69 20.00
CA GLN A 152 -41.86 16.49 21.20
C GLN A 152 -43.30 17.02 21.20
N ILE A 153 -44.04 16.73 22.26
CA ILE A 153 -45.41 17.21 22.47
C ILE A 153 -45.40 18.05 23.76
N CYS A 154 -45.58 19.35 23.61
CA CYS A 154 -45.73 20.27 24.74
C CYS A 154 -47.21 20.49 25.05
N ARG A 155 -47.58 20.42 26.32
CA ARG A 155 -48.93 20.65 26.83
C ARG A 155 -48.89 21.64 27.98
N ASN A 156 -49.75 22.65 27.90
CA ASN A 156 -49.92 23.61 28.99
C ASN A 156 -50.88 23.05 30.05
N PHE A 157 -50.41 22.95 31.29
CA PHE A 157 -51.22 22.58 32.43
C PHE A 157 -51.05 23.62 33.54
N ARG A 158 -52.15 24.29 33.92
CA ARG A 158 -52.18 25.34 34.97
C ARG A 158 -51.16 26.48 34.78
N GLY A 159 -50.89 26.86 33.52
CA GLY A 159 -49.97 27.95 33.21
C GLY A 159 -48.49 27.54 33.13
N THR A 160 -48.17 26.26 33.34
CA THR A 160 -46.84 25.69 33.14
C THR A 160 -46.84 24.79 31.90
N GLU A 161 -45.85 24.97 31.03
CA GLU A 161 -45.65 24.11 29.85
C GLU A 161 -44.90 22.84 30.24
N HIS A 162 -45.46 21.68 29.88
CA HIS A 162 -44.82 20.37 30.05
C HIS A 162 -44.60 19.72 28.68
N CYS A 163 -43.33 19.50 28.32
CA CYS A 163 -42.95 18.83 27.09
C CYS A 163 -42.61 17.37 27.33
N TYR A 164 -43.18 16.49 26.51
CA TYR A 164 -42.92 15.05 26.53
C TYR A 164 -42.31 14.64 25.19
N SER A 165 -41.24 13.85 25.24
CA SER A 165 -40.61 13.28 24.05
C SER A 165 -41.07 11.84 23.87
N TYR A 166 -41.67 11.53 22.73
CA TYR A 166 -42.14 10.19 22.40
C TYR A 166 -41.34 9.60 21.23
N PRO A 167 -40.87 8.34 21.32
CA PRO A 167 -40.22 7.68 20.20
C PRO A 167 -41.16 7.63 19.00
N ARG A 168 -40.67 8.09 17.84
CA ARG A 168 -41.44 8.05 16.60
C ARG A 168 -41.58 6.61 16.11
N ARG A 169 -42.69 6.33 15.44
CA ARG A 169 -42.93 5.06 14.75
C ARG A 169 -42.36 5.16 13.33
N VAL A 170 -41.31 4.38 13.07
CA VAL A 170 -40.61 4.38 11.77
C VAL A 170 -41.28 3.41 10.82
N ASN A 171 -41.44 3.83 9.55
CA ASN A 171 -41.98 2.98 8.48
C ASN A 171 -40.93 1.92 8.09
N PRO A 172 -41.20 0.61 8.27
CA PRO A 172 -40.22 -0.43 7.95
C PRO A 172 -39.85 -0.53 6.47
N GLY A 173 -40.78 -0.17 5.56
CA GLY A 173 -40.53 -0.22 4.12
C GLY A 173 -39.59 0.88 3.64
N GLU A 174 -39.76 2.10 4.16
CA GLU A 174 -38.86 3.23 3.84
C GLU A 174 -37.47 2.97 4.40
N MET A 175 -37.38 2.56 5.67
CA MET A 175 -36.12 2.18 6.30
C MET A 175 -35.43 1.06 5.53
N ARG A 176 -36.14 -0.03 5.16
CA ARG A 176 -35.55 -1.14 4.41
C ARG A 176 -34.99 -0.68 3.06
N THR A 177 -35.68 0.25 2.41
CA THR A 177 -35.23 0.81 1.12
C THR A 177 -33.93 1.59 1.29
N LEU A 178 -33.85 2.45 2.31
CA LEU A 178 -32.64 3.24 2.61
C LEU A 178 -31.47 2.35 3.03
N ALA A 179 -31.70 1.40 3.93
CA ALA A 179 -30.69 0.46 4.38
C ALA A 179 -30.15 -0.40 3.23
N ARG A 180 -31.02 -0.88 2.32
CA ARG A 180 -30.59 -1.61 1.13
C ARG A 180 -29.71 -0.76 0.21
N ARG A 181 -30.06 0.51 0.00
CA ARG A 181 -29.25 1.43 -0.82
C ARG A 181 -27.86 1.66 -0.22
N ALA A 182 -27.76 1.77 1.11
CA ALA A 182 -26.46 1.85 1.77
C ALA A 182 -25.63 0.57 1.56
N VAL A 183 -26.27 -0.60 1.68
CA VAL A 183 -25.61 -1.89 1.37
C VAL A 183 -25.15 -1.95 -0.08
N ASP A 184 -25.97 -1.49 -1.03
CA ASP A 184 -25.61 -1.47 -2.46
C ASP A 184 -24.38 -0.57 -2.72
N ILE A 185 -24.27 0.60 -2.05
CA ILE A 185 -23.07 1.45 -2.11
C ILE A 185 -21.86 0.72 -1.51
N ILE A 186 -21.99 0.13 -0.31
CA ILE A 186 -20.88 -0.52 0.39
C ILE A 186 -20.36 -1.76 -0.37
N GLU A 187 -21.25 -2.54 -0.99
CA GLU A 187 -20.92 -3.71 -1.80
C GLU A 187 -20.45 -3.36 -3.23
N GLY A 188 -20.59 -2.09 -3.65
CA GLY A 188 -20.28 -1.64 -5.00
C GLY A 188 -21.22 -2.24 -6.07
N ASN A 189 -22.50 -2.42 -5.74
CA ASN A 189 -23.53 -2.91 -6.65
C ASN A 189 -24.02 -1.81 -7.61
N GLU A 190 -24.76 -2.20 -8.64
CA GLU A 190 -25.50 -1.27 -9.49
C GLU A 190 -26.52 -0.46 -8.66
N LEU A 191 -26.50 0.86 -8.83
CA LEU A 191 -27.29 1.77 -8.01
C LEU A 191 -28.58 2.17 -8.74
N GLN A 192 -29.65 2.41 -7.96
CA GLN A 192 -30.99 2.65 -8.49
C GLN A 192 -31.62 3.95 -7.98
N GLY A 193 -32.52 4.51 -8.81
CA GLY A 193 -33.29 5.69 -8.45
C GLY A 193 -32.42 6.95 -8.43
N ARG A 194 -32.41 7.70 -7.33
CA ARG A 194 -31.60 8.94 -7.23
C ARG A 194 -30.08 8.70 -7.19
N PHE A 195 -29.67 7.45 -7.05
CA PHE A 195 -28.27 7.03 -6.95
C PHE A 195 -27.78 6.39 -8.26
N SER A 196 -28.60 6.31 -9.31
CA SER A 196 -28.14 5.79 -10.59
C SER A 196 -27.10 6.71 -11.22
N GLU A 197 -26.26 6.16 -12.10
CA GLU A 197 -25.27 6.91 -12.89
C GLU A 197 -24.19 7.60 -12.03
N ARG A 198 -23.97 7.12 -10.81
CA ARG A 198 -22.85 7.59 -9.98
C ARG A 198 -21.53 7.10 -10.55
N GLU A 199 -20.56 7.99 -10.59
CA GLU A 199 -19.22 7.69 -11.10
C GLU A 199 -18.49 6.62 -10.28
N TYR A 200 -18.92 6.40 -9.03
CA TYR A 200 -18.37 5.40 -8.12
C TYR A 200 -19.05 4.02 -8.20
N GLU A 201 -20.03 3.84 -9.07
CA GLU A 201 -20.68 2.53 -9.25
C GLU A 201 -19.65 1.45 -9.61
N GLY A 202 -19.75 0.29 -8.97
CA GLY A 202 -18.80 -0.81 -9.16
C GLY A 202 -17.57 -0.79 -8.24
N PHE A 203 -17.33 0.29 -7.49
CA PHE A 203 -16.24 0.41 -6.52
C PHE A 203 -16.78 0.21 -5.09
N PRO A 204 -16.55 -0.97 -4.48
CA PRO A 204 -17.04 -1.24 -3.14
C PRO A 204 -16.18 -0.55 -2.07
N LEU A 205 -16.79 -0.24 -0.93
CA LEU A 205 -16.07 0.15 0.29
C LEU A 205 -15.51 -1.09 1.01
N LEU A 206 -16.11 -2.26 0.78
CA LEU A 206 -15.57 -3.55 1.18
C LEU A 206 -14.57 -4.01 0.11
N HIS A 207 -13.30 -4.16 0.47
CA HIS A 207 -12.26 -4.56 -0.48
C HIS A 207 -12.23 -6.08 -0.73
N TYR A 208 -13.39 -6.66 -1.03
CA TYR A 208 -13.57 -8.10 -1.27
C TYR A 208 -13.35 -8.52 -2.73
N LEU A 209 -13.04 -7.57 -3.63
CA LEU A 209 -12.93 -7.80 -5.07
C LEU A 209 -11.50 -8.07 -5.56
N GLY A 210 -10.54 -8.31 -4.65
CA GLY A 210 -9.13 -8.47 -5.00
C GLY A 210 -8.87 -9.44 -6.16
N GLY A 211 -9.57 -10.59 -6.19
CA GLY A 211 -9.46 -11.58 -7.27
C GLY A 211 -9.83 -11.11 -8.67
N LEU A 212 -10.57 -9.99 -8.80
CA LEU A 212 -10.97 -9.40 -10.09
C LEU A 212 -10.12 -8.20 -10.51
N LYS A 213 -9.16 -7.76 -9.67
CA LYS A 213 -8.38 -6.54 -9.87
C LYS A 213 -7.08 -6.75 -10.66
N THR A 214 -7.06 -7.73 -11.57
CA THR A 214 -5.96 -7.93 -12.52
C THR A 214 -6.36 -7.42 -13.91
N LYS A 215 -5.57 -6.52 -14.49
CA LYS A 215 -5.71 -6.08 -15.89
C LYS A 215 -4.59 -6.65 -16.75
N VAL A 216 -4.86 -6.94 -18.00
CA VAL A 216 -3.86 -7.46 -18.95
C VAL A 216 -3.50 -6.36 -19.94
N VAL A 217 -2.21 -6.20 -20.24
CA VAL A 217 -1.75 -5.30 -21.29
C VAL A 217 -2.19 -5.85 -22.65
N ASP A 218 -2.85 -5.01 -23.45
CA ASP A 218 -3.21 -5.34 -24.81
C ASP A 218 -1.93 -5.42 -25.68
N PRO A 219 -1.63 -6.57 -26.31
CA PRO A 219 -0.43 -6.76 -27.11
C PRO A 219 -0.42 -5.92 -28.40
N GLU A 220 -1.57 -5.53 -28.95
CA GLU A 220 -1.62 -4.74 -30.19
C GLU A 220 -1.35 -3.26 -29.92
N THR A 221 -2.04 -2.70 -28.93
CA THR A 221 -1.89 -1.28 -28.57
C THR A 221 -0.75 -1.01 -27.60
N LYS A 222 -0.19 -2.06 -26.97
CA LYS A 222 0.82 -1.98 -25.90
C LYS A 222 0.37 -1.08 -24.76
N SER A 223 -0.91 -1.20 -24.40
CA SER A 223 -1.53 -0.35 -23.39
C SER A 223 -2.45 -1.12 -22.45
N VAL A 224 -2.62 -0.59 -21.25
CA VAL A 224 -3.63 -1.05 -20.29
C VAL A 224 -4.35 0.17 -19.72
N THR A 225 -5.65 0.04 -19.47
CA THR A 225 -6.44 1.11 -18.83
C THR A 225 -6.66 0.79 -17.35
N VAL A 226 -6.36 1.77 -16.50
CA VAL A 226 -6.59 1.73 -15.05
C VAL A 226 -7.55 2.87 -14.70
N ASN A 227 -8.68 2.52 -14.07
CA ASN A 227 -9.68 3.49 -13.64
C ASN A 227 -9.51 3.75 -12.14
N GLN A 228 -9.51 5.03 -11.76
CA GLN A 228 -9.39 5.43 -10.36
C GLN A 228 -10.46 6.43 -9.94
N LEU A 229 -10.88 6.32 -8.68
CA LEU A 229 -11.77 7.26 -8.01
C LEU A 229 -11.06 7.91 -6.84
N TRP A 230 -11.18 9.23 -6.76
CA TRP A 230 -10.43 10.05 -5.84
C TRP A 230 -11.44 10.90 -5.05
N TYR A 231 -11.57 10.63 -3.75
CA TYR A 231 -12.50 11.33 -2.86
C TYR A 231 -12.03 11.24 -1.41
N ASP A 232 -12.38 12.22 -0.59
CA ASP A 232 -12.00 12.22 0.84
C ASP A 232 -10.52 11.84 1.05
N THR A 233 -10.27 10.81 1.87
CA THR A 233 -8.96 10.22 2.17
C THR A 233 -8.70 8.96 1.35
N HIS A 234 -9.49 8.70 0.30
CA HIS A 234 -9.51 7.47 -0.47
C HIS A 234 -9.02 7.68 -1.92
N ILE A 235 -8.29 6.68 -2.41
CA ILE A 235 -8.06 6.44 -3.83
C ILE A 235 -8.44 4.99 -4.05
N GLU A 236 -9.44 4.76 -4.90
CA GLU A 236 -9.91 3.42 -5.24
C GLU A 236 -9.55 3.12 -6.69
N SER A 237 -9.07 1.92 -6.98
CA SER A 237 -8.70 1.49 -8.34
C SER A 237 -9.40 0.20 -8.75
N ASP A 238 -9.68 0.07 -10.04
CA ASP A 238 -10.16 -1.17 -10.64
C ASP A 238 -9.03 -2.18 -10.94
N ALA A 239 -7.79 -1.81 -10.62
CA ALA A 239 -6.59 -2.62 -10.78
C ALA A 239 -5.68 -2.54 -9.54
N ALA A 240 -5.37 -3.72 -8.99
CA ALA A 240 -4.31 -3.97 -8.01
C ALA A 240 -3.10 -4.62 -8.69
N TYR A 241 -3.33 -5.34 -9.81
CA TYR A 241 -2.28 -5.95 -10.61
C TYR A 241 -2.42 -5.66 -12.09
N ILE A 242 -1.28 -5.55 -12.76
CA ILE A 242 -1.19 -5.59 -14.22
C ILE A 242 -0.41 -6.85 -14.62
N ASP A 243 -0.89 -7.57 -15.62
CA ASP A 243 -0.15 -8.57 -16.37
C ASP A 243 0.52 -7.90 -17.58
N PRO A 244 1.84 -7.68 -17.56
CA PRO A 244 2.54 -6.98 -18.61
C PRO A 244 3.35 -7.93 -19.50
N ILE A 245 3.02 -9.23 -19.55
CA ILE A 245 3.79 -10.23 -20.33
C ILE A 245 4.00 -9.78 -21.79
N ALA A 246 2.96 -9.22 -22.40
CA ALA A 246 2.96 -8.76 -23.78
C ALA A 246 4.00 -7.67 -24.10
N VAL A 247 4.51 -6.97 -23.08
CA VAL A 247 5.41 -5.81 -23.20
C VAL A 247 6.66 -5.96 -22.32
N THR A 248 7.09 -7.20 -22.07
CA THR A 248 8.26 -7.50 -21.22
C THR A 248 9.51 -6.73 -21.67
N ASP A 249 9.74 -6.67 -22.98
CA ASP A 249 10.94 -6.09 -23.60
C ASP A 249 10.65 -4.81 -24.41
N GLU A 250 9.45 -4.25 -24.30
CA GLU A 250 8.97 -3.14 -25.12
C GLU A 250 8.42 -2.00 -24.27
N GLU A 251 8.66 -0.76 -24.67
CA GLU A 251 7.98 0.40 -24.09
C GLU A 251 6.46 0.28 -24.29
N TRP A 252 5.70 0.75 -23.30
CA TRP A 252 4.26 0.58 -23.24
C TRP A 252 3.62 1.75 -22.48
N THR A 253 2.29 1.76 -22.40
CA THR A 253 1.55 2.85 -21.77
C THR A 253 0.56 2.33 -20.73
N ILE A 254 0.56 2.96 -19.55
CA ILE A 254 -0.58 2.85 -18.64
C ILE A 254 -1.47 4.07 -18.88
N LYS A 255 -2.70 3.81 -19.33
CA LYS A 255 -3.74 4.82 -19.50
C LYS A 255 -4.54 4.93 -18.21
N TYR A 256 -4.34 6.01 -17.46
CA TYR A 256 -5.11 6.30 -16.26
C TYR A 256 -6.37 7.09 -16.63
N VAL A 257 -7.52 6.66 -16.13
CA VAL A 257 -8.78 7.40 -16.15
C VAL A 257 -9.12 7.73 -14.71
N VAL A 258 -8.87 8.97 -14.30
CA VAL A 258 -8.93 9.41 -12.91
C VAL A 258 -10.13 10.33 -12.72
N LYS A 259 -11.09 9.91 -11.89
CA LYS A 259 -12.30 10.66 -11.59
C LYS A 259 -12.20 11.30 -10.21
N ILE A 260 -12.25 12.62 -10.15
CA ILE A 260 -12.12 13.36 -8.89
C ILE A 260 -13.50 13.75 -8.37
N LEU A 261 -13.96 13.05 -7.33
CA LEU A 261 -15.23 13.34 -6.67
C LEU A 261 -15.01 14.38 -5.55
N ASN A 262 -16.06 14.64 -4.78
CA ASN A 262 -16.09 15.64 -3.72
C ASN A 262 -15.00 15.36 -2.67
N ARG A 263 -14.28 16.42 -2.25
CA ARG A 263 -13.13 16.36 -1.33
C ARG A 263 -11.94 15.56 -1.87
N GLY A 264 -11.92 15.29 -3.18
CA GLY A 264 -10.90 14.51 -3.86
C GLY A 264 -9.74 15.31 -4.47
N HIS A 265 -9.78 16.65 -4.44
CA HIS A 265 -8.79 17.54 -5.07
C HIS A 265 -7.35 17.16 -4.72
N GLU A 266 -6.49 17.01 -5.74
CA GLU A 266 -5.10 16.57 -5.55
C GLU A 266 -4.24 16.74 -6.82
N ASP A 267 -2.93 16.57 -6.68
CA ASP A 267 -2.00 16.44 -7.81
C ASP A 267 -1.81 14.96 -8.21
N PHE A 268 -2.02 14.63 -9.48
CA PHE A 268 -1.72 13.32 -10.04
C PHE A 268 -0.22 13.11 -10.08
N ALA A 269 0.27 12.21 -9.23
CA ALA A 269 1.68 11.87 -9.12
C ALA A 269 1.83 10.36 -8.91
N PRO A 270 1.68 9.53 -9.97
CA PRO A 270 1.98 8.13 -9.87
C PRO A 270 3.48 7.96 -9.63
N TYR A 271 3.83 7.31 -8.52
CA TYR A 271 5.21 7.00 -8.18
C TYR A 271 5.55 5.59 -8.63
N ALA A 272 6.36 5.46 -9.67
CA ALA A 272 6.75 4.18 -10.23
C ALA A 272 8.07 3.67 -9.62
N MET A 273 8.10 2.40 -9.25
CA MET A 273 9.31 1.71 -8.78
C MET A 273 9.86 0.78 -9.86
N PHE A 274 11.16 0.88 -10.13
CA PHE A 274 11.85 0.10 -11.15
C PHE A 274 12.99 -0.72 -10.55
N PHE A 275 12.98 -2.01 -10.84
CA PHE A 275 14.14 -2.87 -10.63
C PHE A 275 15.17 -2.69 -11.75
N ASP A 276 16.36 -3.23 -11.52
CA ASP A 276 17.38 -3.35 -12.55
C ASP A 276 17.01 -4.42 -13.60
N ASP A 277 17.71 -4.40 -14.73
CA ASP A 277 17.51 -5.38 -15.79
C ASP A 277 18.05 -6.75 -15.35
N TRP A 278 17.14 -7.67 -15.02
CA TRP A 278 17.50 -9.02 -14.62
C TRP A 278 18.28 -9.78 -15.71
N THR A 279 18.14 -9.41 -16.98
CA THR A 279 18.89 -10.02 -18.10
C THR A 279 20.35 -9.59 -18.14
N GLU A 280 20.70 -8.50 -17.45
CA GLU A 280 22.06 -7.95 -17.39
C GLU A 280 22.83 -8.37 -16.14
N LEU A 281 22.17 -9.08 -15.21
CA LEU A 281 22.72 -9.47 -13.91
C LEU A 281 23.50 -10.79 -13.92
N ASN A 282 23.79 -11.34 -15.11
CA ASN A 282 24.88 -12.29 -15.27
C ASN A 282 26.18 -11.52 -15.46
N LEU A 283 27.06 -11.48 -14.45
CA LEU A 283 28.27 -10.64 -14.44
C LEU A 283 29.55 -11.47 -14.65
N THR A 284 29.42 -12.72 -15.12
CA THR A 284 30.55 -13.65 -15.27
C THR A 284 31.60 -13.20 -16.30
N ASP A 285 31.20 -12.44 -17.31
CA ASP A 285 32.10 -11.78 -18.27
C ASP A 285 32.99 -10.71 -17.62
N LEU A 286 32.56 -10.14 -16.49
CA LEU A 286 33.31 -9.19 -15.68
C LEU A 286 34.05 -9.86 -14.50
N GLY A 287 34.00 -11.19 -14.41
CA GLY A 287 34.56 -11.95 -13.28
C GLY A 287 33.68 -11.92 -12.02
N GLY A 288 32.42 -11.48 -12.14
CA GLY A 288 31.43 -11.45 -11.07
C GLY A 288 30.49 -12.65 -11.06
N PRO A 289 29.46 -12.63 -10.18
CA PRO A 289 28.51 -13.72 -10.04
C PRO A 289 27.50 -13.76 -11.20
N ASP A 290 26.92 -14.93 -11.44
CA ASP A 290 25.72 -15.07 -12.26
C ASP A 290 24.48 -15.07 -11.37
N LEU A 291 23.81 -13.93 -11.24
CA LEU A 291 22.56 -13.82 -10.46
C LEU A 291 21.35 -14.38 -11.20
N THR A 292 21.48 -14.70 -12.48
CA THR A 292 20.38 -15.24 -13.30
C THR A 292 20.29 -16.76 -13.21
N ALA A 293 21.21 -17.42 -12.51
CA ALA A 293 21.30 -18.87 -12.44
C ALA A 293 21.21 -19.52 -13.84
N GLY A 294 22.06 -19.08 -14.77
CA GLY A 294 22.06 -19.53 -16.16
C GLY A 294 20.81 -19.11 -16.95
N GLY A 295 20.22 -17.95 -16.62
CA GLY A 295 19.00 -17.43 -17.25
C GLY A 295 17.69 -18.04 -16.75
N THR A 296 17.73 -18.81 -15.65
CA THR A 296 16.55 -19.46 -15.07
C THR A 296 15.96 -18.73 -13.86
N ALA A 297 16.63 -17.71 -13.36
CA ALA A 297 16.20 -16.82 -12.30
C ALA A 297 16.00 -15.38 -12.81
N PHE A 298 15.08 -14.66 -12.16
CA PHE A 298 14.71 -13.29 -12.50
C PHE A 298 15.04 -12.35 -11.32
N PRO A 299 16.33 -12.10 -11.03
CA PRO A 299 16.75 -11.30 -9.88
C PRO A 299 16.10 -9.91 -9.89
N ARG A 300 15.47 -9.53 -8.78
CA ARG A 300 14.78 -8.25 -8.61
C ARG A 300 15.61 -7.34 -7.71
N VAL A 301 16.57 -6.64 -8.30
CA VAL A 301 17.45 -5.72 -7.55
C VAL A 301 16.90 -4.29 -7.64
N PRO A 302 16.62 -3.61 -6.50
CA PRO A 302 16.19 -2.21 -6.48
C PRO A 302 17.09 -1.28 -7.30
N ASN A 303 16.47 -0.47 -8.15
CA ASN A 303 17.17 0.58 -8.88
C ASN A 303 16.64 1.96 -8.46
N ILE A 304 15.64 2.49 -9.17
CA ILE A 304 15.09 3.83 -8.95
C ILE A 304 13.59 3.79 -8.68
N GLY A 305 13.11 4.73 -7.86
CA GLY A 305 11.72 5.11 -7.75
C GLY A 305 11.57 6.56 -8.22
N MET A 306 10.42 6.94 -8.76
CA MET A 306 10.19 8.31 -9.21
C MET A 306 8.71 8.62 -9.30
N ASP A 307 8.31 9.84 -8.92
CA ASP A 307 7.05 10.39 -9.41
C ASP A 307 7.18 10.57 -10.93
N GLN A 308 6.20 10.06 -11.70
CA GLN A 308 6.26 10.15 -13.15
C GLN A 308 5.77 11.51 -13.67
N THR A 309 4.98 12.22 -12.88
CA THR A 309 4.45 13.57 -13.17
C THR A 309 3.92 14.21 -11.89
N PHE A 310 3.62 15.51 -11.93
CA PHE A 310 2.89 16.25 -10.90
C PHE A 310 1.83 17.13 -11.57
N PHE A 311 0.67 16.54 -11.89
CA PHE A 311 -0.37 17.21 -12.65
C PHE A 311 -1.58 17.60 -11.77
N PRO A 312 -1.93 18.88 -11.64
CA PRO A 312 -3.02 19.31 -10.76
C PRO A 312 -4.39 18.87 -11.28
N MET A 313 -5.18 18.21 -10.44
CA MET A 313 -6.53 17.73 -10.77
C MET A 313 -7.59 18.38 -9.86
N GLN A 314 -8.74 18.74 -10.43
CA GLN A 314 -9.83 19.41 -9.71
C GLN A 314 -11.05 18.49 -9.54
N GLU A 315 -11.80 18.69 -8.47
CA GLU A 315 -13.07 17.98 -8.23
C GLU A 315 -14.09 18.27 -9.33
N GLY A 316 -14.94 17.27 -9.62
CA GLY A 316 -15.94 17.38 -10.67
C GLY A 316 -15.40 17.15 -12.07
N LEU A 317 -14.13 16.73 -12.19
CA LEU A 317 -13.49 16.42 -13.46
C LEU A 317 -12.95 14.98 -13.50
N GLU A 318 -12.98 14.42 -14.69
CA GLU A 318 -12.28 13.21 -15.10
C GLU A 318 -11.06 13.60 -15.94
N TYR A 319 -9.92 12.97 -15.67
CA TYR A 319 -8.68 13.15 -16.41
C TYR A 319 -8.25 11.82 -17.02
N THR A 320 -7.98 11.80 -18.32
CA THR A 320 -7.33 10.68 -18.99
C THR A 320 -5.87 11.02 -19.27
N LEU A 321 -4.95 10.28 -18.67
CA LEU A 321 -3.50 10.46 -18.83
C LEU A 321 -2.86 9.20 -19.42
N ASN A 322 -2.04 9.36 -20.46
CA ASN A 322 -1.28 8.27 -21.07
C ASN A 322 0.15 8.30 -20.56
N MET A 323 0.45 7.50 -19.54
CA MET A 323 1.77 7.46 -18.91
C MET A 323 2.70 6.50 -19.66
N LYS A 324 3.79 7.02 -20.20
CA LYS A 324 4.85 6.25 -20.85
C LYS A 324 5.61 5.42 -19.82
N MET A 325 5.83 4.15 -20.12
CA MET A 325 6.52 3.19 -19.26
C MET A 325 7.76 2.62 -19.98
N PRO A 326 8.85 2.30 -19.25
CA PRO A 326 9.92 1.46 -19.78
C PRO A 326 9.42 0.04 -20.08
N PRO A 327 10.22 -0.80 -20.76
CA PRO A 327 9.98 -2.25 -20.82
C PRO A 327 9.56 -2.85 -19.48
N ALA A 328 8.52 -3.68 -19.48
CA ALA A 328 7.91 -4.14 -18.24
C ALA A 328 8.81 -5.03 -17.38
N ARG A 329 9.93 -5.52 -17.92
CA ARG A 329 10.96 -6.20 -17.11
C ARG A 329 11.55 -5.32 -16.00
N PHE A 330 11.56 -4.00 -16.17
CA PHE A 330 12.00 -3.04 -15.16
C PHE A 330 10.92 -2.73 -14.13
N TRP A 331 9.66 -2.63 -14.55
CA TRP A 331 8.57 -2.14 -13.72
C TRP A 331 8.20 -3.13 -12.62
N ASN A 332 8.22 -2.66 -11.36
CA ASN A 332 7.75 -3.39 -10.20
C ASN A 332 6.29 -3.05 -9.91
N LEU A 333 6.03 -1.78 -9.61
CA LEU A 333 4.72 -1.27 -9.24
C LEU A 333 4.65 0.23 -9.46
N SER A 334 3.43 0.76 -9.42
CA SER A 334 3.15 2.19 -9.34
C SER A 334 2.21 2.48 -8.18
N TYR A 335 2.57 3.44 -7.35
CA TYR A 335 1.74 3.97 -6.27
C TYR A 335 1.06 5.25 -6.71
N HIS A 336 -0.13 5.52 -6.20
CA HIS A 336 -0.87 6.77 -6.43
C HIS A 336 -1.13 7.40 -5.09
N TRP A 337 -0.59 8.59 -4.86
CA TRP A 337 -0.56 9.23 -3.55
C TRP A 337 -1.39 10.50 -3.58
N GLY A 338 -2.14 10.73 -2.50
CA GLY A 338 -2.77 12.02 -2.25
C GLY A 338 -1.90 12.93 -1.39
N TRP A 339 -0.95 13.62 -2.00
CA TRP A 339 0.06 14.46 -1.34
C TRP A 339 -0.49 15.48 -0.33
N ARG A 340 -1.68 16.04 -0.58
CA ARG A 340 -2.28 17.08 0.26
C ARG A 340 -3.11 16.51 1.41
N GLN A 341 -3.45 15.23 1.37
CA GLN A 341 -4.23 14.53 2.41
C GLN A 341 -3.56 13.22 2.85
N HIS A 342 -2.22 13.24 2.97
CA HIS A 342 -1.40 12.10 3.36
C HIS A 342 -0.95 12.20 4.84
N PRO A 343 -0.88 11.09 5.61
CA PRO A 343 -1.47 9.76 5.37
C PRO A 343 -3.00 9.82 5.58
N PRO A 344 -3.82 9.07 4.82
CA PRO A 344 -3.59 7.69 4.37
C PRO A 344 -3.94 7.40 2.90
N ARG A 345 -4.02 8.44 2.06
CA ARG A 345 -4.61 8.36 0.74
C ARG A 345 -3.65 7.77 -0.30
N VAL A 346 -3.55 6.43 -0.38
CA VAL A 346 -2.66 5.72 -1.32
C VAL A 346 -3.32 4.47 -1.91
N GLN A 347 -3.08 4.24 -3.21
CA GLN A 347 -3.43 3.02 -3.94
C GLN A 347 -2.22 2.44 -4.67
N VAL A 348 -2.13 1.11 -4.78
CA VAL A 348 -1.02 0.42 -5.45
C VAL A 348 -1.51 -0.32 -6.70
N THR A 349 -0.67 -0.37 -7.73
CA THR A 349 -0.81 -1.31 -8.84
C THR A 349 0.53 -1.99 -9.09
N GLU A 350 0.59 -3.31 -8.95
CA GLU A 350 1.84 -4.08 -9.01
C GLU A 350 1.91 -4.99 -10.26
N ASN A 351 3.14 -5.31 -10.66
CA ASN A 351 3.43 -6.30 -11.67
C ASN A 351 3.07 -7.70 -11.18
N MET A 352 2.08 -8.32 -11.82
CA MET A 352 1.62 -9.67 -11.49
C MET A 352 2.73 -10.73 -11.53
N ARG A 353 3.81 -10.48 -12.31
CA ARG A 353 4.94 -11.40 -12.45
C ARG A 353 5.95 -11.33 -11.30
N VAL A 354 5.73 -10.50 -10.29
CA VAL A 354 6.50 -10.57 -9.04
C VAL A 354 6.09 -11.86 -8.33
N PRO A 355 6.95 -12.88 -8.25
CA PRO A 355 6.52 -14.18 -7.77
C PRO A 355 6.30 -14.16 -6.25
N LEU A 356 5.33 -14.95 -5.80
CA LEU A 356 5.25 -15.37 -4.40
C LEU A 356 6.33 -16.40 -4.10
N ARG A 357 6.53 -16.73 -2.81
CA ARG A 357 7.55 -17.68 -2.36
C ARG A 357 7.48 -19.04 -3.06
N ASN A 358 6.27 -19.52 -3.33
CA ASN A 358 6.03 -20.80 -4.01
C ASN A 358 6.16 -20.72 -5.55
N GLY A 359 6.58 -19.57 -6.10
CA GLY A 359 6.68 -19.31 -7.53
C GLY A 359 5.36 -18.95 -8.21
N ALA A 360 4.24 -18.88 -7.48
CA ALA A 360 2.96 -18.45 -8.02
C ALA A 360 3.00 -16.96 -8.39
N LEU A 361 2.08 -16.57 -9.28
CA LEU A 361 1.90 -15.18 -9.67
C LEU A 361 1.39 -14.35 -8.48
N ARG A 362 1.73 -13.06 -8.47
CA ARG A 362 1.44 -12.17 -7.35
C ARG A 362 -0.04 -12.08 -7.00
N ASN A 363 -0.88 -12.03 -8.02
CA ASN A 363 -2.32 -11.91 -7.88
C ASN A 363 -3.00 -13.12 -7.21
N THR A 364 -2.29 -14.25 -7.10
CA THR A 364 -2.79 -15.41 -6.37
C THR A 364 -2.91 -15.17 -4.86
N ALA A 365 -2.22 -14.16 -4.31
CA ALA A 365 -2.41 -13.73 -2.92
C ALA A 365 -3.86 -13.25 -2.68
N GLU A 366 -4.36 -12.40 -3.58
CA GLU A 366 -5.73 -11.87 -3.53
C GLU A 366 -6.77 -12.92 -3.94
N SER A 367 -6.56 -13.61 -5.08
CA SER A 367 -7.53 -14.61 -5.56
C SER A 367 -7.60 -15.84 -4.65
N GLY A 368 -6.53 -16.15 -3.92
CA GLY A 368 -6.50 -17.22 -2.92
C GLY A 368 -7.30 -16.90 -1.65
N VAL A 369 -7.48 -15.61 -1.34
CA VAL A 369 -8.29 -15.15 -0.19
C VAL A 369 -9.74 -14.93 -0.61
N PHE A 370 -9.97 -14.15 -1.66
CA PHE A 370 -11.31 -13.70 -2.05
C PHE A 370 -12.00 -14.60 -3.09
N GLY A 371 -11.25 -15.55 -3.68
CA GLY A 371 -11.70 -16.34 -4.82
C GLY A 371 -11.47 -15.62 -6.15
N GLU A 372 -11.47 -16.38 -7.26
CA GLU A 372 -11.21 -15.83 -8.61
C GLU A 372 -12.29 -14.84 -9.06
N ASN A 373 -13.54 -15.06 -8.68
CA ASN A 373 -14.64 -14.17 -9.01
C ASN A 373 -15.63 -14.07 -7.84
N PRO A 374 -15.42 -13.14 -6.90
CA PRO A 374 -16.32 -12.89 -5.77
C PRO A 374 -17.73 -12.46 -6.20
N ARG A 375 -17.93 -12.01 -7.45
CA ARG A 375 -19.24 -11.61 -7.99
C ARG A 375 -19.99 -12.75 -8.69
N ALA A 376 -19.44 -13.97 -8.75
CA ALA A 376 -20.04 -15.08 -9.47
C ALA A 376 -21.39 -15.54 -8.87
N SER A 377 -21.56 -15.43 -7.55
CA SER A 377 -22.79 -15.76 -6.83
C SER A 377 -22.86 -15.01 -5.50
N GLU A 378 -24.05 -14.96 -4.89
CA GLU A 378 -24.21 -14.41 -3.54
C GLU A 378 -23.36 -15.19 -2.51
N GLU A 379 -23.24 -16.51 -2.67
CA GLU A 379 -22.40 -17.35 -1.80
C GLU A 379 -20.91 -16.99 -1.92
N ALA A 380 -20.40 -16.82 -3.15
CA ALA A 380 -19.02 -16.41 -3.39
C ALA A 380 -18.75 -15.01 -2.81
N LYS A 381 -19.70 -14.08 -2.98
CA LYS A 381 -19.61 -12.73 -2.43
C LYS A 381 -19.54 -12.75 -0.90
N LEU A 382 -20.45 -13.47 -0.25
CA LEU A 382 -20.49 -13.58 1.21
C LEU A 382 -19.26 -14.33 1.76
N ALA A 383 -18.74 -15.32 1.04
CA ALA A 383 -17.48 -15.99 1.41
C ALA A 383 -16.29 -15.04 1.36
N ALA A 384 -16.19 -14.21 0.31
CA ALA A 384 -15.14 -13.20 0.17
C ALA A 384 -15.24 -12.10 1.25
N ILE A 385 -16.44 -11.54 1.47
CA ILE A 385 -16.69 -10.58 2.57
C ILE A 385 -16.42 -11.22 3.94
N GLY A 386 -16.63 -12.53 4.06
CA GLY A 386 -16.32 -13.31 5.25
C GLY A 386 -14.83 -13.38 5.60
N MET A 387 -13.93 -13.03 4.69
CA MET A 387 -12.48 -12.95 4.96
C MET A 387 -12.07 -11.64 5.64
N ILE A 388 -12.86 -10.58 5.46
CA ILE A 388 -12.63 -9.29 6.11
C ILE A 388 -13.03 -9.39 7.59
N GLY A 389 -12.26 -8.78 8.48
CA GLY A 389 -12.51 -8.75 9.93
C GLY A 389 -13.86 -8.12 10.29
N ASP A 390 -14.54 -8.67 11.30
CA ASP A 390 -15.86 -8.17 11.74
C ASP A 390 -15.82 -6.75 12.33
N THR A 391 -14.66 -6.32 12.81
CA THR A 391 -14.42 -4.97 13.34
C THR A 391 -14.14 -3.93 12.26
N ALA A 392 -13.97 -4.35 11.00
CA ALA A 392 -13.75 -3.45 9.87
C ALA A 392 -14.84 -2.37 9.79
N PRO A 393 -14.51 -1.07 9.77
CA PRO A 393 -15.52 0.00 9.72
C PRO A 393 -16.56 -0.16 8.60
N ALA A 394 -16.12 -0.50 7.38
CA ALA A 394 -17.01 -0.77 6.26
C ALA A 394 -17.90 -2.01 6.49
N LYS A 395 -17.35 -3.09 7.08
CA LYS A 395 -18.12 -4.31 7.37
C LYS A 395 -19.10 -4.12 8.52
N ARG A 396 -18.74 -3.35 9.55
CA ARG A 396 -19.65 -2.94 10.63
C ARG A 396 -20.84 -2.17 10.07
N MET A 397 -20.61 -1.17 9.21
CA MET A 397 -21.70 -0.46 8.52
C MET A 397 -22.56 -1.43 7.70
N TRP A 398 -21.93 -2.30 6.91
CA TRP A 398 -22.62 -3.30 6.09
C TRP A 398 -23.54 -4.22 6.92
N GLN A 399 -23.03 -4.79 8.02
CA GLN A 399 -23.81 -5.65 8.93
C GLN A 399 -24.98 -4.88 9.53
N MET A 400 -24.73 -3.69 10.09
CA MET A 400 -25.76 -2.91 10.76
C MET A 400 -26.87 -2.43 9.81
N PHE A 401 -26.53 -2.03 8.57
CA PHE A 401 -27.56 -1.72 7.57
C PHE A 401 -28.36 -2.95 7.15
N ARG A 402 -27.72 -4.13 7.01
CA ARG A 402 -28.44 -5.38 6.71
C ARG A 402 -29.41 -5.77 7.83
N GLU A 403 -28.96 -5.71 9.07
CA GLU A 403 -29.80 -5.94 10.25
C GLU A 403 -30.99 -4.97 10.28
N MET A 404 -30.71 -3.69 10.07
CA MET A 404 -31.72 -2.64 9.99
C MET A 404 -32.75 -2.98 8.91
N GLY A 405 -32.32 -3.27 7.67
CA GLY A 405 -33.21 -3.66 6.57
C GLY A 405 -34.04 -4.93 6.84
N GLY A 406 -33.55 -5.82 7.69
CA GLY A 406 -34.21 -7.04 8.16
C GLY A 406 -35.25 -6.83 9.26
N MET A 407 -35.28 -5.68 9.93
CA MET A 407 -36.21 -5.43 11.03
C MET A 407 -37.68 -5.48 10.56
N THR A 408 -38.52 -6.17 11.34
CA THR A 408 -39.96 -6.32 11.07
C THR A 408 -40.81 -5.96 12.29
N ILE A 409 -42.06 -5.56 12.06
CA ILE A 409 -43.03 -5.32 13.14
C ILE A 409 -43.67 -6.66 13.51
N ASN A 410 -43.67 -6.99 14.80
CA ASN A 410 -44.39 -8.16 15.31
C ASN A 410 -45.88 -8.09 14.96
N SER A 411 -46.48 -9.20 14.51
CA SER A 411 -47.84 -9.24 13.94
C SER A 411 -48.92 -8.76 14.92
N THR A 412 -48.69 -8.91 16.23
CA THR A 412 -49.57 -8.46 17.32
C THR A 412 -49.60 -6.93 17.51
N ASN A 413 -48.57 -6.20 17.05
CA ASN A 413 -48.48 -4.74 17.16
C ASN A 413 -49.03 -3.98 15.95
N LYS A 414 -49.59 -4.68 14.95
CA LYS A 414 -50.18 -4.04 13.76
C LYS A 414 -51.42 -3.19 14.07
N HIS A 415 -52.11 -3.44 15.19
CA HIS A 415 -53.38 -2.77 15.52
C HIS A 415 -53.24 -1.40 16.22
N PHE A 416 -52.04 -1.00 16.67
CA PHE A 416 -51.81 0.27 17.39
C PHE A 416 -50.81 1.20 16.66
N GLY A 417 -51.04 1.46 15.36
CA GLY A 417 -50.20 2.39 14.59
C GLY A 417 -48.77 1.86 14.36
N GLY A 418 -48.67 0.57 14.05
CA GLY A 418 -47.43 -0.20 14.00
C GLY A 418 -46.31 0.44 13.18
N GLY A 419 -45.16 0.64 13.83
CA GLY A 419 -43.89 1.06 13.25
C GLY A 419 -42.76 0.62 14.16
N LEU A 420 -41.54 0.56 13.63
CA LEU A 420 -40.37 0.25 14.45
C LEU A 420 -40.17 1.34 15.50
N ASN A 421 -39.59 0.97 16.65
CA ASN A 421 -39.31 1.93 17.70
C ASN A 421 -38.14 2.82 17.27
N GLY A 422 -38.40 4.12 17.05
CA GLY A 422 -37.39 5.08 16.64
C GLY A 422 -36.19 5.16 17.59
N SER A 423 -36.35 4.88 18.90
CA SER A 423 -35.21 4.87 19.83
C SER A 423 -34.21 3.75 19.55
N ILE A 424 -34.67 2.59 19.06
CA ILE A 424 -33.79 1.48 18.67
C ILE A 424 -33.02 1.86 17.40
N ILE A 425 -33.71 2.49 16.44
CA ILE A 425 -33.09 2.96 15.20
C ILE A 425 -32.03 4.01 15.50
N GLN A 426 -32.32 5.00 16.36
CA GLN A 426 -31.36 6.01 16.80
C GLN A 426 -30.13 5.41 17.48
N ALA A 427 -30.32 4.41 18.35
CA ALA A 427 -29.20 3.72 18.99
C ALA A 427 -28.31 3.00 17.97
N GLN A 428 -28.89 2.34 16.96
CA GLN A 428 -28.12 1.68 15.92
C GLN A 428 -27.46 2.68 14.96
N MET A 429 -28.13 3.80 14.66
CA MET A 429 -27.56 4.88 13.85
C MET A 429 -26.32 5.50 14.52
N HIS A 430 -26.30 5.64 15.84
CA HIS A 430 -25.11 6.10 16.55
C HIS A 430 -23.88 5.20 16.29
N LEU A 431 -24.08 3.88 16.29
CA LEU A 431 -23.02 2.92 15.97
C LEU A 431 -22.61 2.96 14.50
N ILE A 432 -23.58 3.13 13.59
CA ILE A 432 -23.32 3.30 12.15
C ILE A 432 -22.49 4.56 11.90
N ARG A 433 -22.84 5.69 12.53
CA ARG A 433 -22.08 6.95 12.43
C ARG A 433 -20.65 6.80 12.94
N GLN A 434 -20.47 6.13 14.07
CA GLN A 434 -19.13 5.83 14.58
C GLN A 434 -18.31 5.02 13.57
N ALA A 435 -18.87 3.95 12.99
CA ALA A 435 -18.18 3.15 11.97
C ALA A 435 -17.93 3.95 10.67
N PHE A 436 -18.82 4.89 10.31
CA PHE A 436 -18.62 5.78 9.18
C PHE A 436 -17.46 6.76 9.41
N ASP A 437 -17.36 7.34 10.61
CA ASP A 437 -16.27 8.24 10.96
C ASP A 437 -14.93 7.50 11.08
N ASP A 438 -14.94 6.28 11.64
CA ASP A 438 -13.78 5.37 11.65
C ASP A 438 -13.29 5.08 10.21
N TRP A 439 -14.21 4.74 9.29
CA TRP A 439 -13.88 4.46 7.88
C TRP A 439 -13.25 5.65 7.15
N ARG A 440 -13.70 6.87 7.47
CA ARG A 440 -13.19 8.10 6.85
C ARG A 440 -11.77 8.48 7.27
N ASN A 441 -11.30 7.99 8.42
CA ASN A 441 -10.02 8.39 8.99
C ASN A 441 -9.11 7.18 9.24
N ARG A 442 -8.21 6.90 8.28
CA ARG A 442 -7.18 5.86 8.45
C ARG A 442 -5.88 6.36 9.09
N GLY A 443 -5.83 7.62 9.53
CA GLY A 443 -4.75 8.21 10.33
C GLY A 443 -4.91 7.97 11.83
N ARG A 444 -5.93 7.21 12.24
CA ARG A 444 -6.17 6.73 13.60
C ARG A 444 -6.62 5.28 13.57
N LEU A 445 -6.45 4.60 14.69
CA LEU A 445 -7.04 3.28 14.88
C LEU A 445 -8.57 3.42 15.00
N PRO A 446 -9.34 2.55 14.32
CA PRO A 446 -10.79 2.56 14.42
C PRO A 446 -11.26 2.11 15.81
N THR A 447 -12.52 2.42 16.14
CA THR A 447 -13.12 2.03 17.43
C THR A 447 -12.95 0.52 17.69
N GLY A 448 -12.44 0.19 18.87
CA GLY A 448 -12.19 -1.20 19.30
C GLY A 448 -10.71 -1.59 19.29
N TYR A 449 -9.84 -0.71 18.81
CA TYR A 449 -8.39 -0.89 18.84
C TYR A 449 -7.74 0.23 19.66
N GLU A 450 -6.73 -0.15 20.46
CA GLU A 450 -5.92 0.78 21.22
C GLU A 450 -4.46 0.59 20.84
N MET A 451 -3.73 1.71 20.81
CA MET A 451 -2.29 1.70 20.59
C MET A 451 -1.58 1.20 21.85
N ASP A 452 -0.65 0.27 21.68
CA ASP A 452 0.24 -0.14 22.77
C ASP A 452 1.00 1.08 23.34
N PRO A 453 0.99 1.31 24.67
CA PRO A 453 1.71 2.43 25.28
C PRO A 453 3.21 2.47 24.97
N ASP A 454 3.83 1.32 24.68
CA ASP A 454 5.25 1.20 24.37
C ASP A 454 5.55 1.29 22.86
N ALA A 455 4.52 1.24 22.00
CA ALA A 455 4.68 1.47 20.57
C ALA A 455 4.87 2.97 20.29
N ASP A 456 5.68 3.28 19.27
CA ASP A 456 5.76 4.61 18.68
C ASP A 456 4.79 4.74 17.49
N VAL A 457 4.51 3.62 16.81
CA VAL A 457 3.51 3.49 15.73
C VAL A 457 2.71 2.21 15.91
N THR A 458 1.40 2.26 15.67
CA THR A 458 0.60 1.05 15.43
C THR A 458 0.10 1.06 14.00
N VAL A 459 0.27 -0.07 13.31
CA VAL A 459 -0.29 -0.36 11.98
C VAL A 459 -1.29 -1.49 12.13
N LEU A 460 -2.50 -1.28 11.63
CA LEU A 460 -3.59 -2.25 11.67
C LEU A 460 -4.03 -2.60 10.24
N PHE A 461 -3.88 -3.87 9.87
CA PHE A 461 -4.47 -4.46 8.68
C PHE A 461 -5.93 -4.83 8.96
N LEU A 462 -6.86 -4.23 8.21
CA LEU A 462 -8.29 -4.44 8.38
C LEU A 462 -9.05 -4.02 7.12
N ASN A 463 -10.00 -4.82 6.62
CA ASN A 463 -10.71 -4.57 5.35
C ASN A 463 -9.78 -4.51 4.13
N ASN A 464 -8.76 -5.38 4.07
CA ASN A 464 -7.73 -5.34 3.02
C ASN A 464 -7.12 -3.94 2.85
N THR A 465 -7.04 -3.19 3.95
CA THR A 465 -6.48 -1.85 4.01
C THR A 465 -5.65 -1.67 5.27
N ILE A 466 -4.93 -0.57 5.33
CA ILE A 466 -4.09 -0.20 6.46
C ILE A 466 -4.66 1.03 7.16
N TYR A 467 -4.88 0.91 8.46
CA TYR A 467 -5.03 2.02 9.41
C TYR A 467 -3.72 2.18 10.16
N GLY A 468 -3.34 3.41 10.50
CA GLY A 468 -2.15 3.62 11.31
C GLY A 468 -2.30 4.80 12.24
N GLN A 469 -1.60 4.74 13.37
CA GLN A 469 -1.61 5.76 14.40
C GLN A 469 -0.19 5.98 14.92
N LEU A 470 0.20 7.25 14.98
CA LEU A 470 1.49 7.72 15.51
C LEU A 470 1.30 8.25 16.93
N LYS A 471 2.17 7.86 17.85
CA LYS A 471 2.12 8.30 19.26
C LYS A 471 2.27 9.82 19.34
N GLY A 472 1.40 10.45 20.13
CA GLY A 472 1.40 11.91 20.32
C GLY A 472 0.86 12.71 19.13
N HIS A 473 0.41 12.05 18.06
CA HIS A 473 -0.09 12.70 16.85
C HIS A 473 -1.59 12.48 16.68
N ASN A 474 -2.29 13.45 16.09
CA ASN A 474 -3.73 13.40 15.91
C ASN A 474 -4.15 12.81 14.53
N GLY A 475 -3.20 12.37 13.72
CA GLY A 475 -3.44 11.78 12.40
C GLY A 475 -3.73 12.78 11.27
N ASP A 476 -3.74 14.08 11.56
CA ASP A 476 -3.90 15.10 10.53
C ASP A 476 -2.58 15.31 9.77
N ALA A 477 -2.63 15.58 8.47
CA ALA A 477 -1.44 15.90 7.69
C ALA A 477 -0.75 17.16 8.26
N ASN A 478 0.44 17.00 8.84
CA ASN A 478 1.22 18.10 9.40
C ASN A 478 2.48 18.34 8.56
N VAL A 479 2.77 19.62 8.28
CA VAL A 479 3.95 20.04 7.50
C VAL A 479 5.25 19.88 8.32
N ILE A 480 5.13 19.74 9.65
CA ILE A 480 6.23 19.67 10.59
C ILE A 480 5.88 18.61 11.64
N MET A 481 6.64 17.52 11.66
CA MET A 481 6.67 16.57 12.77
C MET A 481 7.43 17.19 13.94
N ASP A 482 7.10 16.80 15.18
CA ASP A 482 7.83 17.26 16.36
C ASP A 482 9.33 16.97 16.24
N ASP A 483 10.17 17.92 16.67
CA ASP A 483 11.63 17.79 16.65
C ASP A 483 12.07 16.49 17.35
N GLY A 484 12.94 15.70 16.71
CA GLY A 484 13.46 14.45 17.28
C GLY A 484 12.65 13.18 17.00
N VAL A 485 11.55 13.24 16.25
CA VAL A 485 10.79 12.03 15.86
C VAL A 485 11.47 11.34 14.67
N TRP A 486 12.45 10.49 14.96
CA TRP A 486 13.22 9.72 13.96
C TRP A 486 13.86 10.61 12.89
N ASP A 487 14.67 11.59 13.30
CA ASP A 487 15.38 12.49 12.40
C ASP A 487 16.85 12.12 12.22
N LYS A 488 17.35 11.12 12.94
CA LYS A 488 18.76 10.76 12.97
C LYS A 488 18.99 9.28 12.73
N ARG A 489 20.18 9.00 12.21
CA ARG A 489 20.75 7.67 12.21
C ARG A 489 20.93 7.16 13.64
N GLY A 490 20.61 5.89 13.86
CA GLY A 490 20.58 5.24 15.17
C GLY A 490 19.27 5.43 15.92
N ASP A 491 18.35 6.25 15.42
CA ASP A 491 17.00 6.32 15.99
C ASP A 491 16.31 4.97 15.87
N LYS A 492 15.55 4.65 16.92
CA LYS A 492 14.78 3.42 17.03
C LYS A 492 13.30 3.72 16.95
N VAL A 493 12.58 2.84 16.26
CA VAL A 493 11.12 2.90 16.15
C VAL A 493 10.53 1.60 16.63
N ASN A 494 9.63 1.67 17.59
CA ASN A 494 8.81 0.55 18.03
C ASN A 494 7.49 0.57 17.27
N ILE A 495 7.22 -0.48 16.50
CA ILE A 495 6.04 -0.61 15.66
C ILE A 495 5.25 -1.81 16.13
N GLN A 496 3.99 -1.59 16.45
CA GLN A 496 3.02 -2.66 16.68
C GLN A 496 2.28 -2.94 15.37
N LEU A 497 2.29 -4.19 14.93
CA LEU A 497 1.54 -4.67 13.78
C LEU A 497 0.35 -5.48 14.27
N LEU A 498 -0.85 -5.07 13.88
CA LEU A 498 -2.10 -5.74 14.20
C LEU A 498 -2.78 -6.20 12.92
N ASN A 499 -3.41 -7.36 12.95
CA ASN A 499 -4.20 -7.89 11.85
C ASN A 499 -5.58 -8.31 12.35
N GLY A 500 -6.60 -7.55 11.96
CA GLY A 500 -7.99 -7.84 12.26
C GLY A 500 -8.70 -8.66 11.18
N ASP A 501 -8.08 -8.88 10.02
CA ASP A 501 -8.63 -9.70 8.94
C ASP A 501 -8.34 -11.19 9.16
N TYR A 502 -9.12 -12.05 8.50
CA TYR A 502 -9.06 -13.51 8.70
C TYR A 502 -8.14 -14.22 7.69
N TYR A 503 -7.11 -13.50 7.24
CA TYR A 503 -6.05 -13.98 6.36
C TYR A 503 -4.72 -13.28 6.67
N VAL A 504 -3.62 -13.82 6.15
CA VAL A 504 -2.27 -13.33 6.43
C VAL A 504 -1.99 -12.04 5.66
N HIS A 505 -1.44 -11.05 6.35
CA HIS A 505 -0.81 -9.87 5.75
C HIS A 505 0.72 -9.97 5.88
N ALA A 506 1.50 -9.21 5.09
CA ALA A 506 2.95 -9.17 5.28
C ALA A 506 3.52 -7.76 5.23
N TYR A 507 4.20 -7.39 6.30
CA TYR A 507 4.81 -6.09 6.46
C TYR A 507 6.15 -5.97 5.72
N VAL A 508 6.31 -4.86 5.01
CA VAL A 508 7.59 -4.40 4.45
C VAL A 508 7.80 -2.91 4.75
N LEU A 509 9.06 -2.56 5.02
CA LEU A 509 9.55 -1.19 5.15
C LEU A 509 10.42 -0.84 3.93
N VAL A 510 10.15 0.29 3.30
CA VAL A 510 10.88 0.79 2.11
C VAL A 510 11.48 2.15 2.40
N ASP A 511 12.65 2.42 1.83
CA ASP A 511 13.28 3.75 1.80
C ASP A 511 13.18 4.40 0.43
N PHE A 512 12.80 5.68 0.43
CA PHE A 512 12.77 6.53 -0.76
C PHE A 512 13.86 7.60 -0.76
N GLY A 513 15.11 7.16 -0.57
CA GLY A 513 16.29 7.99 -0.82
C GLY A 513 16.92 8.59 0.43
N GLY A 514 16.48 8.23 1.62
CA GLY A 514 17.22 8.46 2.86
C GLY A 514 18.59 7.78 2.82
N LEU A 515 18.62 6.49 2.42
CA LEU A 515 19.84 5.69 2.44
C LEU A 515 20.71 5.85 1.19
N ARG A 516 20.12 5.86 -0.01
CA ARG A 516 20.86 5.93 -1.29
C ARG A 516 20.67 7.23 -2.07
N GLY A 517 19.90 8.17 -1.52
CA GLY A 517 19.77 9.52 -2.03
C GLY A 517 18.60 9.72 -3.00
N TRP A 518 18.21 10.98 -3.14
CA TRP A 518 17.16 11.43 -4.05
C TRP A 518 17.59 12.66 -4.85
N GLU A 519 17.01 12.87 -6.03
CA GLU A 519 17.15 14.08 -6.84
C GLU A 519 15.80 14.80 -7.01
N ASN A 520 15.84 16.11 -7.25
CA ASN A 520 14.65 16.89 -7.54
C ASN A 520 14.58 17.31 -9.01
N THR A 521 13.96 16.49 -9.85
CA THR A 521 13.78 16.76 -11.29
C THR A 521 12.63 17.71 -11.59
N PHE A 522 11.69 17.90 -10.66
CA PHE A 522 10.50 18.70 -10.91
C PHE A 522 10.71 20.20 -10.68
N HIS A 523 10.18 20.97 -11.64
CA HIS A 523 9.99 22.40 -11.52
C HIS A 523 8.59 22.66 -10.97
N ASN A 524 8.47 23.56 -10.00
CA ASN A 524 7.16 23.91 -9.44
C ASN A 524 6.27 24.53 -10.53
N THR A 525 5.16 23.87 -10.87
CA THR A 525 4.22 24.28 -11.93
C THR A 525 3.13 25.23 -11.43
N LEU A 526 2.93 25.35 -10.11
CA LEU A 526 1.96 26.26 -9.51
C LEU A 526 2.55 27.06 -8.32
N PRO A 527 2.43 28.40 -8.31
CA PRO A 527 2.80 29.21 -7.15
C PRO A 527 1.73 29.17 -6.03
N SER A 528 1.03 28.04 -5.87
CA SER A 528 0.06 27.82 -4.79
C SER A 528 0.61 26.77 -3.83
N GLY A 529 0.96 27.21 -2.61
CA GLY A 529 1.14 26.38 -1.42
C GLY A 529 1.63 24.94 -1.64
N GLY A 530 2.94 24.80 -1.84
CA GLY A 530 3.69 23.54 -1.81
C GLY A 530 5.15 23.89 -1.52
N ALA A 531 5.92 23.05 -0.82
CA ALA A 531 7.24 23.41 -0.28
C ALA A 531 8.37 23.54 -1.34
N GLY A 532 8.06 24.03 -2.54
CA GLY A 532 9.01 24.31 -3.60
C GLY A 532 9.77 23.08 -4.08
N PRO A 533 11.00 23.22 -4.62
CA PRO A 533 11.84 22.11 -5.08
C PRO A 533 12.18 21.08 -3.98
N LEU A 534 11.84 21.38 -2.71
CA LEU A 534 12.03 20.49 -1.58
C LEU A 534 10.81 19.59 -1.31
N PHE A 535 9.75 19.63 -2.12
CA PHE A 535 8.52 18.84 -1.91
C PHE A 535 8.23 17.72 -2.92
N THR A 536 8.87 17.69 -4.10
CA THR A 536 8.60 16.71 -5.19
C THR A 536 9.66 15.59 -5.33
N PHE A 537 9.31 14.29 -5.26
CA PHE A 537 10.29 13.20 -5.49
C PHE A 537 10.52 13.04 -6.99
N GLY A 538 11.45 13.84 -7.49
CA GLY A 538 11.91 13.73 -8.86
C GLY A 538 12.25 12.30 -9.23
N ARG A 539 13.24 11.75 -8.53
CA ARG A 539 13.66 10.36 -8.59
C ARG A 539 14.51 10.06 -7.37
N ASN A 540 14.50 8.84 -6.88
CA ASN A 540 15.34 8.40 -5.78
C ASN A 540 15.82 6.98 -6.03
N TYR A 541 16.92 6.63 -5.38
CA TYR A 541 17.44 5.28 -5.42
C TYR A 541 16.82 4.51 -4.25
N PHE A 542 15.66 3.89 -4.48
CA PHE A 542 14.97 3.21 -3.38
C PHE A 542 15.75 2.00 -2.88
N TRP A 543 15.45 1.61 -1.64
CA TRP A 543 15.91 0.37 -1.06
C TRP A 543 14.80 -0.25 -0.21
N ILE A 544 14.85 -1.56 -0.01
CA ILE A 544 13.87 -2.27 0.81
C ILE A 544 14.59 -2.72 2.08
N HIS A 545 14.09 -2.26 3.23
CA HIS A 545 14.67 -2.56 4.55
C HIS A 545 14.12 -3.81 5.21
N VAL A 546 13.01 -4.34 4.70
CA VAL A 546 12.47 -5.62 5.14
C VAL A 546 12.45 -6.52 3.92
N ALA A 547 13.63 -7.03 3.56
CA ALA A 547 13.87 -7.82 2.38
C ALA A 547 14.87 -8.97 2.60
N GLY A 548 15.94 -8.78 3.37
CA GLY A 548 17.00 -9.78 3.54
C GLY A 548 16.53 -11.16 4.04
N GLY A 549 15.39 -11.24 4.72
CA GLY A 549 14.71 -12.51 5.02
C GLY A 549 13.26 -12.57 4.52
N GLY A 550 12.90 -11.78 3.50
CA GLY A 550 11.54 -11.58 2.98
C GLY A 550 10.63 -10.68 3.82
N PRO A 551 9.38 -10.47 3.39
CA PRO A 551 8.34 -9.78 4.18
C PRO A 551 8.11 -10.43 5.55
N ILE A 552 7.70 -9.64 6.54
CA ILE A 552 7.36 -10.13 7.88
C ILE A 552 5.86 -10.49 7.91
N PRO A 553 5.48 -11.78 8.00
CA PRO A 553 4.08 -12.15 8.08
C PRO A 553 3.45 -11.65 9.38
N VAL A 554 2.20 -11.20 9.30
CA VAL A 554 1.36 -10.86 10.45
C VAL A 554 0.19 -11.85 10.47
N PRO A 555 0.05 -12.68 11.53
CA PRO A 555 -0.94 -13.76 11.55
C PRO A 555 -2.37 -13.24 11.45
N PRO A 556 -3.33 -14.04 10.95
CA PRO A 556 -4.73 -13.65 10.88
C PRO A 556 -5.36 -13.54 12.26
N ALA A 557 -6.42 -12.76 12.37
CA ALA A 557 -7.30 -12.77 13.54
C ALA A 557 -7.98 -14.14 13.72
N ALA A 558 -8.31 -14.48 14.96
CA ALA A 558 -9.12 -15.64 15.29
C ALA A 558 -10.56 -15.42 14.81
N ARG A 559 -11.11 -16.42 14.12
CA ARG A 559 -12.51 -16.39 13.69
C ARG A 559 -13.46 -16.67 14.87
N PRO A 560 -14.65 -16.08 14.89
CA PRO A 560 -15.70 -16.46 15.83
C PRO A 560 -16.05 -17.95 15.73
N GLU A 561 -16.36 -18.59 16.86
CA GLU A 561 -16.77 -20.00 16.90
C GLU A 561 -17.98 -20.27 15.98
N GLY A 562 -17.86 -21.28 15.12
CA GLY A 562 -18.92 -21.67 14.18
C GLY A 562 -18.95 -20.91 12.85
N ALA A 563 -18.01 -19.99 12.62
CA ALA A 563 -17.80 -19.43 11.29
C ALA A 563 -17.40 -20.54 10.30
N PRO A 564 -17.93 -20.55 9.05
CA PRO A 564 -17.50 -21.51 8.05
C PRO A 564 -15.99 -21.39 7.82
N ASN A 565 -15.31 -22.53 7.74
CA ASN A 565 -13.92 -22.58 7.32
C ASN A 565 -13.87 -22.06 5.87
N SER A 566 -13.30 -20.88 5.66
CA SER A 566 -12.88 -20.53 4.31
C SER A 566 -11.71 -21.45 3.98
N PRO A 567 -11.61 -21.94 2.74
CA PRO A 567 -10.37 -22.52 2.28
C PRO A 567 -9.34 -21.38 2.28
N ILE A 568 -8.64 -21.20 3.40
CA ILE A 568 -7.31 -20.61 3.32
C ILE A 568 -6.60 -21.56 2.38
N ASN A 569 -6.35 -21.13 1.14
CA ASN A 569 -5.42 -21.86 0.31
C ASN A 569 -4.03 -21.63 0.90
N ASP A 570 -3.79 -22.27 2.04
CA ASP A 570 -2.57 -22.20 2.81
C ASP A 570 -1.39 -22.73 1.99
N GLN A 571 -1.66 -23.42 0.87
CA GLN A 571 -0.63 -23.89 -0.05
C GLN A 571 0.11 -22.77 -0.80
N SER A 572 -0.45 -21.55 -0.90
CA SER A 572 0.33 -20.40 -1.39
C SER A 572 1.33 -19.87 -0.36
N TRP A 573 1.11 -20.20 0.92
CA TRP A 573 1.79 -19.66 2.10
C TRP A 573 2.73 -20.66 2.78
N GLN A 574 2.44 -21.96 2.65
CA GLN A 574 3.17 -23.01 3.32
C GLN A 574 4.62 -23.08 2.84
N VAL A 575 5.53 -22.97 3.80
CA VAL A 575 6.92 -23.38 3.66
C VAL A 575 6.91 -24.78 3.07
N ALA A 576 7.57 -25.01 1.94
CA ALA A 576 7.74 -26.36 1.42
C ALA A 576 8.45 -27.20 2.50
N ASN A 577 7.69 -28.02 3.22
CA ASN A 577 8.19 -29.02 4.16
C ASN A 577 8.83 -30.15 3.34
N GLY A 578 10.02 -29.89 2.83
CA GLY A 578 10.83 -30.87 2.15
C GLY A 578 12.29 -30.55 2.39
N ASN A 579 13.03 -31.53 2.90
CA ASN A 579 14.50 -31.60 2.89
C ASN A 579 15.09 -31.63 1.45
N GLY A 580 14.46 -30.94 0.50
CA GLY A 580 14.92 -30.78 -0.87
C GLY A 580 15.98 -29.71 -0.91
N VAL A 581 17.25 -30.14 -0.89
CA VAL A 581 18.45 -29.35 -1.15
C VAL A 581 18.50 -28.90 -2.61
N VAL A 582 17.50 -28.15 -3.05
CA VAL A 582 17.53 -27.42 -4.31
C VAL A 582 17.14 -25.98 -3.98
N PRO A 583 18.09 -25.03 -3.99
CA PRO A 583 17.77 -23.61 -3.89
C PRO A 583 16.73 -23.32 -4.97
N SER A 584 15.50 -22.99 -4.58
CA SER A 584 14.49 -22.64 -5.56
C SER A 584 14.87 -21.27 -6.12
N ASN A 585 14.88 -21.13 -7.44
CA ASN A 585 15.23 -19.92 -8.21
C ASN A 585 14.41 -18.64 -7.87
N PHE A 586 13.58 -18.69 -6.83
CA PHE A 586 12.68 -17.64 -6.32
C PHE A 586 13.19 -16.95 -5.05
N GLU A 587 14.39 -17.28 -4.56
CA GLU A 587 15.05 -16.63 -3.40
C GLU A 587 15.34 -15.13 -3.59
N PHE A 588 15.02 -14.56 -4.76
CA PHE A 588 15.44 -13.22 -5.16
C PHE A 588 14.32 -12.18 -5.31
N ALA A 589 13.05 -12.55 -5.12
CA ALA A 589 11.99 -11.55 -5.00
C ALA A 589 12.06 -10.97 -3.58
N TRP A 590 12.30 -9.66 -3.48
CA TRP A 590 12.37 -8.96 -2.19
C TRP A 590 13.48 -9.47 -1.26
N GLY A 591 14.62 -9.96 -1.76
CA GLY A 591 15.83 -10.20 -0.96
C GLY A 591 15.84 -11.45 -0.06
N GLY A 592 14.76 -12.24 -0.01
CA GLY A 592 14.72 -13.48 0.77
C GLY A 592 13.33 -14.12 0.87
N MET A 593 13.28 -15.38 1.29
CA MET A 593 12.03 -16.09 1.53
C MET A 593 11.31 -15.53 2.76
N GLN A 594 10.00 -15.24 2.65
CA GLN A 594 9.12 -14.87 3.78
C GLN A 594 9.41 -15.72 5.02
N GLN A 595 9.53 -15.05 6.18
CA GLN A 595 9.81 -15.72 7.46
C GLN A 595 8.74 -16.77 7.78
N GLU A 596 9.08 -17.75 8.62
CA GLU A 596 8.07 -18.62 9.22
C GLU A 596 7.09 -17.76 10.02
N MET A 597 5.80 -17.98 9.80
CA MET A 597 4.76 -17.23 10.47
C MET A 597 4.67 -17.68 11.93
N ASN A 598 4.60 -16.71 12.85
CA ASN A 598 4.16 -16.99 14.20
C ASN A 598 2.64 -16.92 14.24
N ASP A 599 1.98 -17.95 14.76
CA ASP A 599 0.52 -18.01 14.91
C ASP A 599 0.02 -17.26 16.17
N TYR A 600 0.76 -16.26 16.64
CA TYR A 600 0.41 -15.52 17.84
C TYR A 600 -0.81 -14.64 17.60
N VAL A 601 -1.82 -14.85 18.45
CA VAL A 601 -3.03 -14.06 18.51
C VAL A 601 -3.16 -13.55 19.94
N ASN A 602 -3.45 -12.26 20.09
CA ASN A 602 -3.56 -11.63 21.41
C ASN A 602 -4.86 -12.03 22.12
N VAL A 603 -5.05 -11.51 23.34
CA VAL A 603 -6.20 -11.87 24.20
C VAL A 603 -7.57 -11.54 23.59
N ASP A 604 -7.61 -10.59 22.64
CA ASP A 604 -8.82 -10.16 21.95
C ASP A 604 -9.06 -10.91 20.64
N GLY A 605 -8.21 -11.90 20.32
CA GLY A 605 -8.32 -12.65 19.08
C GLY A 605 -7.73 -11.94 17.86
N ILE A 606 -6.92 -10.90 18.05
CA ILE A 606 -6.26 -10.15 16.96
C ILE A 606 -4.86 -10.69 16.71
N GLY A 607 -4.50 -10.90 15.44
CA GLY A 607 -3.14 -11.30 15.08
C GLY A 607 -2.16 -10.17 15.34
N GLU A 608 -1.01 -10.46 15.94
CA GLU A 608 -0.10 -9.42 16.43
C GLU A 608 1.38 -9.77 16.22
N HIS A 609 2.16 -8.76 15.82
CA HIS A 609 3.61 -8.83 15.71
C HIS A 609 4.24 -7.49 16.11
N HIS A 610 5.35 -7.51 16.83
CA HIS A 610 6.11 -6.33 17.24
C HIS A 610 7.39 -6.19 16.44
N LEU A 611 7.74 -4.97 16.09
CA LEU A 611 8.93 -4.65 15.30
C LEU A 611 9.70 -3.50 15.96
N GLU A 612 10.96 -3.71 16.30
CA GLU A 612 11.90 -2.62 16.60
C GLU A 612 12.79 -2.39 15.37
N VAL A 613 12.79 -1.16 14.85
CA VAL A 613 13.60 -0.75 13.70
C VAL A 613 14.65 0.25 14.13
N GLU A 614 15.92 -0.07 13.94
CA GLU A 614 17.03 0.88 14.08
C GLU A 614 17.49 1.36 12.69
N PHE A 615 17.46 2.67 12.47
CA PHE A 615 17.88 3.26 11.19
C PHE A 615 19.39 3.40 11.09
N SER A 616 19.96 2.95 9.98
CA SER A 616 21.37 3.15 9.61
C SER A 616 21.61 4.43 8.80
N TYR A 617 20.57 5.23 8.57
CA TYR A 617 20.58 6.44 7.76
C TYR A 617 19.65 7.49 8.35
N GLU A 618 19.83 8.73 7.91
CA GLU A 618 18.93 9.83 8.19
C GLU A 618 17.80 9.83 7.15
N PRO A 619 16.51 9.76 7.57
CA PRO A 619 15.42 9.69 6.62
C PRO A 619 15.37 10.89 5.68
N SER A 620 14.66 10.72 4.57
CA SER A 620 14.43 11.84 3.66
C SER A 620 13.54 12.89 4.35
N ARG A 621 13.70 14.16 3.99
CA ARG A 621 12.90 15.28 4.54
C ARG A 621 11.37 15.09 4.42
N ARG A 622 10.92 14.24 3.50
CA ARG A 622 9.50 14.11 3.10
C ARG A 622 8.85 12.82 3.54
N LEU A 623 9.66 11.84 3.89
CA LEU A 623 9.22 10.50 4.22
C LEU A 623 10.23 9.94 5.20
N ARG A 624 9.73 9.73 6.41
CA ARG A 624 10.46 9.06 7.49
C ARG A 624 10.31 7.55 7.39
N MET A 625 9.09 7.08 7.14
CA MET A 625 8.79 5.66 7.13
C MET A 625 7.71 5.32 6.13
N TYR A 626 7.95 4.28 5.34
CA TYR A 626 6.99 3.76 4.38
C TYR A 626 6.68 2.30 4.63
N GLN A 627 5.43 2.04 4.99
CA GLN A 627 4.95 0.73 5.41
C GLN A 627 3.98 0.19 4.38
N PHE A 628 4.18 -1.08 4.02
CA PHE A 628 3.54 -1.69 2.88
C PHE A 628 3.10 -3.11 3.20
N ASP A 629 1.89 -3.49 2.80
CA ASP A 629 1.51 -4.89 2.70
C ASP A 629 2.03 -5.48 1.39
N ALA A 630 3.03 -6.35 1.51
CA ALA A 630 3.62 -7.02 0.38
C ALA A 630 2.84 -8.26 -0.05
N LEU A 631 1.57 -8.45 0.30
CA LEU A 631 0.76 -9.56 -0.24
C LEU A 631 -0.48 -9.04 -0.96
N HIS A 632 -1.22 -8.13 -0.33
CA HIS A 632 -2.51 -7.65 -0.82
C HIS A 632 -2.40 -6.19 -1.22
N HIS A 633 -2.81 -5.85 -2.46
CA HIS A 633 -2.37 -4.63 -3.17
C HIS A 633 -3.53 -3.73 -3.58
N ASP A 634 -4.61 -3.72 -2.81
CA ASP A 634 -5.66 -2.71 -2.99
C ASP A 634 -5.19 -1.38 -2.37
N THR A 635 -5.58 -1.09 -1.13
CA THR A 635 -5.10 0.05 -0.34
C THR A 635 -4.03 -0.38 0.67
N ALA A 636 -2.85 -0.73 0.18
CA ALA A 636 -1.85 -1.53 0.89
C ALA A 636 -0.75 -0.73 1.60
N VAL A 637 -0.94 0.56 1.82
CA VAL A 637 0.13 1.48 2.22
C VAL A 637 -0.30 2.39 3.36
N TRP A 638 0.63 2.62 4.28
CA TRP A 638 0.57 3.71 5.25
C TRP A 638 1.97 4.26 5.48
N SER A 639 2.12 5.57 5.59
CA SER A 639 3.45 6.16 5.69
C SER A 639 3.49 7.43 6.52
N VAL A 640 4.68 7.80 6.98
CA VAL A 640 4.93 8.94 7.86
C VAL A 640 5.84 9.93 7.15
N HIS A 641 5.32 11.14 6.90
CA HIS A 641 5.97 12.17 6.11
C HIS A 641 6.74 13.18 6.95
#